data_AF-A0A944RXR5-F1
#
_entry.id   AF-A0A944RXR5-F1
#
_cell.length_a   1.000
_cell.length_b   1.000
_cell.length_c   1.000
_cell.angle_alpha   90.00
_cell.angle_beta   90.00
_cell.angle_gamma   90.00
#
_symmetry.space_group_name_H-M   'P 1'
#
loop_
_entity.id
_entity.type
_entity.pdbx_description
1 polymer ?
#
loop_
_entity_poly.entity_id
_entity_poly.type
_entity_poly.pdbx_seq_one_letter_code
_entity_poly.pdbx_strand_id
1 'polypeptide(L)'
;MKRLFAWQALAAFMLILGIVAYGTRVAQVLMPGAIVDAGARHPSTLSPALRAWIEQLRTPLTVTLFLTTDDSLPTHLKSIGPATRQLLEAMEAAGQGRVRTRVIDPDLSVPAGAAYAARGRVSPVRVRQVIDDRDSEATIWASLVLSRPGSPDVLIQGIGPQHLPHLQSWVLAHLRQATPRAPRFAIDVPPGYTQLGGHLAQHGPVIDVDFDRGALLPPDADLFVWIQPERVTAAHIARLQAFLASGRSVVLAGSPHRLIYDDEHHFHGTSTGPAWADLLRPFGLQPTPDLLLDRNSGPAIVSLPDGPRPIQAPFHLRNLPAFRDFRPLPVQARGGLAFAGAGALQIDPSRVQAAGWQAHVAATTTQFAWVHDVPETATTIESLGEGLPVPKQNLMVLLSSADPRSSSWSGQVLVLAAPTPFADASLSQPGYGHAIFVRDLVRSLANADQLVRIDVDRHLAPALPPITTVERLFWRLLLIGLLPAAWLLVALRRLQLFRQIRVRPRSLRAILAPAGLICIACLLAGHIDGPRLDLTADRVHTLTGTTLDALQSLPDLRSELVVSPASQLPPHMKRVVAQVQAALSRSSIEWETHRLGASVSAATRQQWTASGIRPFDVERVAHDTSRVGRVIAGLSLRSGDRQTAIPRLDARTLPHLDFLLTAAVERLKTGRSPRLTVVSDLPRLSPAEALEDYQKKGLSAPRGVDVYHQAKQLLQDYGYQIQHVSLRESQFPDDSDAILWFQPRRDATPITEALSRHLASGRPAIVALQHFNIQQRQYRGAGFATVHWPQPQFQDLSRYLELIGVSQPREVLMDRSQHALQLATQVNRSAVREYDAQQVALPFLLRTVTHQHQVDDELSRRLGDLLFIWGNRFDLTQIGSASLQADTLVTTSERAWAFDWRGGWLPPEAFEPVEFLPGQQPLVLRLRGRFPAIQAVRDSAGHRHFTPGPPSQADTQLLLIGSSEMFKDPYLLKAPFAHDQLLLNAVADAMYGDDMLTLQARAGGGRRGFVPPFETERIAWRLAVIGWGPGVLGLFGLWRWRRRMRRS
;
A
#
# COMPACT_ATOMS: atom_id res chain seq x y z
N MET A 1 1.49 17.42 58.07
CA MET A 1 2.56 16.43 57.81
C MET A 1 2.26 15.49 56.63
N LYS A 2 0.99 15.16 56.35
CA LYS A 2 0.57 14.25 55.25
C LYS A 2 0.99 14.63 53.80
N ARG A 3 1.15 15.92 53.46
CA ARG A 3 1.62 16.36 52.12
C ARG A 3 3.13 16.24 51.89
N LEU A 4 3.95 16.25 52.95
CA LEU A 4 5.41 16.05 52.84
C LEU A 4 5.77 14.62 52.46
N PHE A 5 5.01 13.66 52.98
CA PHE A 5 5.29 12.24 52.79
C PHE A 5 4.95 11.77 51.36
N ALA A 6 3.93 12.36 50.73
CA ALA A 6 3.61 12.09 49.33
C ALA A 6 4.72 12.59 48.38
N TRP A 7 5.31 13.76 48.66
CA TRP A 7 6.41 14.31 47.86
C TRP A 7 7.75 13.58 48.09
N GLN A 8 8.02 13.12 49.32
CA GLN A 8 9.19 12.27 49.60
C GLN A 8 9.03 10.85 49.01
N ALA A 9 7.82 10.30 49.02
CA ALA A 9 7.53 9.01 48.37
C ALA A 9 7.64 9.11 46.85
N LEU A 10 7.17 10.20 46.24
CA LEU A 10 7.31 10.43 44.80
C LEU A 10 8.78 10.65 44.40
N ALA A 11 9.54 11.41 45.20
CA ALA A 11 10.97 11.63 44.99
C ALA A 11 11.78 10.34 45.15
N ALA A 12 11.50 9.53 46.18
CA ALA A 12 12.13 8.23 46.37
C ALA A 12 11.74 7.24 45.24
N PHE A 13 10.50 7.28 44.76
CA PHE A 13 10.05 6.47 43.64
C PHE A 13 10.77 6.86 42.33
N MET A 14 10.89 8.15 42.04
CA MET A 14 11.64 8.64 40.87
C MET A 14 13.14 8.34 40.98
N LEU A 15 13.71 8.42 42.18
CA LEU A 15 15.12 8.10 42.44
C LEU A 15 15.40 6.60 42.29
N ILE A 16 14.50 5.73 42.75
CA ILE A 16 14.60 4.27 42.57
C ILE A 16 14.41 3.90 41.09
N LEU A 17 13.46 4.52 40.39
CA LEU A 17 13.29 4.32 38.94
C LEU A 17 14.56 4.75 38.18
N GLY A 18 15.16 5.87 38.60
CA GLY A 18 16.45 6.34 38.10
C GLY A 18 17.59 5.38 38.39
N ILE A 19 17.69 4.83 39.61
CA ILE A 19 18.71 3.85 40.00
C ILE A 19 18.53 2.51 39.29
N VAL A 20 17.31 2.06 39.02
CA VAL A 20 17.05 0.82 38.25
C VAL A 20 17.41 1.03 36.77
N ALA A 21 17.04 2.17 36.19
CA ALA A 21 17.37 2.52 34.81
C ALA A 21 18.88 2.80 34.61
N TYR A 22 19.54 3.37 35.62
CA TYR A 22 20.98 3.65 35.60
C TYR A 22 21.80 2.42 35.99
N GLY A 23 21.32 1.61 36.94
CA GLY A 23 21.95 0.36 37.38
C GLY A 23 21.97 -0.71 36.30
N THR A 24 20.97 -0.74 35.42
CA THR A 24 20.99 -1.60 34.22
C THR A 24 22.02 -1.14 33.19
N ARG A 25 22.21 0.17 33.00
CA ARG A 25 23.31 0.72 32.18
C ARG A 25 24.70 0.50 32.82
N VAL A 26 24.81 0.69 34.13
CA VAL A 26 26.06 0.52 34.88
C VAL A 26 26.48 -0.95 34.91
N ALA A 27 25.53 -1.89 35.06
CA ALA A 27 25.80 -3.33 34.95
C ALA A 27 26.29 -3.75 33.55
N GLN A 28 25.78 -3.11 32.49
CA GLN A 28 26.27 -3.31 31.11
C GLN A 28 27.68 -2.75 30.89
N VAL A 29 28.10 -1.75 31.66
CA VAL A 29 29.43 -1.10 31.54
C VAL A 29 30.48 -1.77 32.44
N LEU A 30 30.11 -2.24 33.64
CA LEU A 30 31.06 -2.82 34.62
C LEU A 30 31.33 -4.32 34.45
N MET A 31 30.46 -5.07 33.77
CA MET A 31 30.66 -6.51 33.53
C MET A 31 30.42 -6.88 32.06
N PRO A 32 31.37 -6.58 31.15
CA PRO A 32 31.22 -6.82 29.72
C PRO A 32 31.16 -8.31 29.31
N GLY A 33 31.46 -9.24 30.23
CA GLY A 33 31.62 -10.67 29.94
C GLY A 33 30.60 -11.62 30.60
N ALA A 34 29.71 -11.12 31.46
CA ALA A 34 28.69 -11.95 32.13
C ALA A 34 27.33 -11.83 31.45
N ILE A 35 27.29 -12.07 30.13
CA ILE A 35 26.02 -12.26 29.44
C ILE A 35 25.64 -13.73 29.62
N VAL A 36 24.68 -13.99 30.52
CA VAL A 36 24.06 -15.31 30.63
C VAL A 36 23.18 -15.52 29.40
N ASP A 37 23.79 -15.97 28.31
CA ASP A 37 23.12 -16.33 27.07
C ASP A 37 22.68 -17.79 27.13
N ALA A 38 21.66 -18.06 27.93
CA ALA A 38 21.11 -19.42 28.12
C ALA A 38 20.59 -20.06 26.82
N GLY A 39 20.51 -19.31 25.71
CA GLY A 39 20.04 -19.78 24.41
C GLY A 39 21.09 -19.77 23.29
N ALA A 40 22.36 -19.41 23.56
CA ALA A 40 23.39 -19.20 22.53
C ALA A 40 22.93 -18.28 21.38
N ARG A 41 22.13 -17.25 21.68
CA ARG A 41 21.56 -16.31 20.70
C ARG A 41 22.39 -15.02 20.55
N HIS A 42 23.41 -14.85 21.38
CA HIS A 42 24.28 -13.69 21.34
C HIS A 42 25.30 -13.83 20.19
N PRO A 43 25.56 -12.77 19.40
CA PRO A 43 26.45 -12.83 18.23
C PRO A 43 27.89 -13.27 18.54
N SER A 44 28.37 -13.02 19.75
CA SER A 44 29.71 -13.41 20.21
C SER A 44 29.85 -14.90 20.55
N THR A 45 28.74 -15.63 20.67
CA THR A 45 28.74 -17.06 21.00
C THR A 45 28.45 -17.85 19.73
N LEU A 46 29.46 -18.49 19.14
CA LEU A 46 29.26 -19.29 17.94
C LEU A 46 28.30 -20.46 18.20
N SER A 47 27.33 -20.62 17.32
CA SER A 47 26.46 -21.79 17.29
C SER A 47 27.31 -23.07 17.14
N PRO A 48 26.94 -24.18 17.79
CA PRO A 48 27.69 -25.43 17.71
C PRO A 48 27.94 -25.89 16.26
N ALA A 49 26.95 -25.68 15.39
CA ALA A 49 27.04 -26.06 13.98
C ALA A 49 28.05 -25.23 13.17
N LEU A 50 28.10 -23.90 13.40
CA LEU A 50 29.06 -23.03 12.73
C LEU A 50 30.48 -23.27 13.25
N ARG A 51 30.64 -23.44 14.57
CA ARG A 51 31.92 -23.76 15.20
C ARG A 51 32.52 -25.06 14.67
N ALA A 52 31.74 -26.14 14.67
CA ALA A 52 32.20 -27.43 14.15
C ALA A 52 32.61 -27.35 12.66
N TRP A 53 31.89 -26.56 11.86
CA TRP A 53 32.24 -26.36 10.45
C TRP A 53 33.56 -25.57 10.28
N ILE A 54 33.78 -24.53 11.08
CA ILE A 54 35.01 -23.73 11.07
C ILE A 54 36.22 -24.59 11.51
N GLU A 55 36.06 -25.42 12.53
CA GLU A 55 37.11 -26.32 13.02
C GLU A 55 37.53 -27.36 11.95
N GLN A 56 36.58 -27.78 11.09
CA GLN A 56 36.82 -28.71 9.97
C GLN A 56 37.32 -28.03 8.69
N LEU A 57 37.49 -26.71 8.68
CA LEU A 57 37.86 -25.94 7.50
C LEU A 57 39.27 -26.31 7.00
N ARG A 58 39.39 -26.77 5.74
CA ARG A 58 40.68 -27.18 5.13
C ARG A 58 41.38 -26.07 4.36
N THR A 59 40.63 -25.15 3.75
CA THR A 59 41.15 -24.02 2.98
C THR A 59 40.90 -22.71 3.73
N PRO A 60 41.75 -21.67 3.55
CA PRO A 60 41.54 -20.42 4.26
C PRO A 60 40.24 -19.73 3.81
N LEU A 61 39.47 -19.21 4.77
CA LEU A 61 38.26 -18.42 4.56
C LEU A 61 38.56 -16.95 4.86
N THR A 62 38.33 -16.08 3.88
CA THR A 62 38.37 -14.63 4.10
C THR A 62 36.95 -14.11 4.22
N VAL A 63 36.63 -13.42 5.32
CA VAL A 63 35.33 -12.80 5.56
C VAL A 63 35.51 -11.29 5.59
N THR A 64 34.96 -10.60 4.59
CA THR A 64 35.03 -9.13 4.50
C THR A 64 33.66 -8.55 4.81
N LEU A 65 33.55 -7.81 5.91
CA LEU A 65 32.38 -7.03 6.29
C LEU A 65 32.53 -5.60 5.76
N PHE A 66 31.58 -5.23 4.91
CA PHE A 66 31.39 -3.86 4.44
C PHE A 66 30.37 -3.19 5.34
N LEU A 67 30.84 -2.27 6.20
CA LEU A 67 30.02 -1.67 7.24
C LEU A 67 30.34 -0.19 7.42
N THR A 68 29.30 0.64 7.34
CA THR A 68 29.39 2.07 7.70
C THR A 68 29.70 2.24 9.19
N THR A 69 30.55 3.19 9.53
CA THR A 69 30.89 3.57 10.92
C THR A 69 29.68 3.78 11.83
N ASP A 70 29.77 3.36 13.11
CA ASP A 70 28.66 3.36 14.07
C ASP A 70 28.10 4.77 14.39
N ASP A 71 28.93 5.80 14.20
CA ASP A 71 28.53 7.20 14.37
C ASP A 71 27.61 7.66 13.25
N SER A 72 27.86 7.18 12.02
CA SER A 72 27.10 7.50 10.81
C SER A 72 25.87 6.61 10.61
N LEU A 73 25.78 5.48 11.34
CA LEU A 73 24.61 4.60 11.30
C LEU A 73 23.39 5.25 11.97
N PRO A 74 22.19 5.21 11.33
CA PRO A 74 20.94 5.62 11.98
C PRO A 74 20.68 4.85 13.28
N THR A 75 20.05 5.49 14.27
CA THR A 75 19.85 4.94 15.63
C THR A 75 19.25 3.53 15.65
N HIS A 76 18.27 3.26 14.79
CA HIS A 76 17.59 1.96 14.70
C HIS A 76 18.46 0.84 14.09
N LEU A 77 19.61 1.17 13.51
CA LEU A 77 20.56 0.26 12.86
C LEU A 77 21.88 0.12 13.61
N LYS A 78 22.12 0.92 14.66
CA LYS A 78 23.37 0.88 15.45
C LYS A 78 23.65 -0.48 16.09
N SER A 79 22.66 -1.36 16.23
CA SER A 79 22.86 -2.73 16.72
C SER A 79 23.63 -3.63 15.73
N ILE A 80 23.63 -3.31 14.43
CA ILE A 80 24.27 -4.12 13.39
C ILE A 80 25.79 -4.15 13.58
N GLY A 81 26.41 -2.99 13.84
CA GLY A 81 27.86 -2.87 13.94
C GLY A 81 28.47 -3.76 15.02
N PRO A 82 28.09 -3.59 16.29
CA PRO A 82 28.57 -4.44 17.38
C PRO A 82 28.27 -5.93 17.15
N ALA A 83 27.06 -6.28 16.71
CA ALA A 83 26.65 -7.67 16.51
C ALA A 83 27.46 -8.38 15.42
N THR A 84 27.67 -7.73 14.27
CA THR A 84 28.42 -8.31 13.15
C THR A 84 29.92 -8.41 13.45
N ARG A 85 30.51 -7.39 14.09
CA ARG A 85 31.93 -7.44 14.52
C ARG A 85 32.18 -8.54 15.55
N GLN A 86 31.32 -8.67 16.56
CA GLN A 86 31.41 -9.74 17.56
C GLN A 86 31.33 -11.14 16.93
N LEU A 87 30.47 -11.33 15.92
CA LEU A 87 30.42 -12.59 15.18
C LEU A 87 31.74 -12.86 14.44
N LEU A 88 32.30 -11.87 13.77
CA LEU A 88 33.57 -12.01 13.06
C LEU A 88 34.73 -12.33 14.00
N GLU A 89 34.85 -11.62 15.11
CA GLU A 89 35.85 -11.89 16.15
C GLU A 89 35.73 -13.32 16.67
N ALA A 90 34.49 -13.78 16.92
CA ALA A 90 34.25 -15.15 17.35
C ALA A 90 34.63 -16.20 16.28
N MET A 91 34.34 -15.92 15.00
CA MET A 91 34.74 -16.79 13.86
C MET A 91 36.27 -16.85 13.68
N GLU A 92 36.96 -15.72 13.82
CA GLU A 92 38.42 -15.64 13.71
C GLU A 92 39.10 -16.39 14.85
N ALA A 93 38.62 -16.21 16.09
CA ALA A 93 39.11 -16.93 17.27
C ALA A 93 38.94 -18.45 17.13
N ALA A 94 37.80 -18.92 16.60
CA ALA A 94 37.55 -20.34 16.36
C ALA A 94 38.35 -20.92 15.19
N GLY A 95 38.73 -20.09 14.20
CA GLY A 95 39.38 -20.51 12.97
C GLY A 95 40.87 -20.80 13.07
N GLN A 96 41.53 -20.55 14.21
CA GLN A 96 42.96 -20.79 14.44
C GLN A 96 43.87 -20.33 13.27
N GLY A 97 43.62 -19.12 12.75
CA GLY A 97 44.37 -18.53 11.63
C GLY A 97 43.94 -18.96 10.22
N ARG A 98 43.00 -19.92 10.09
CA ARG A 98 42.39 -20.30 8.80
C ARG A 98 41.23 -19.38 8.40
N VAL A 99 40.63 -18.68 9.35
CA VAL A 99 39.64 -17.63 9.09
C VAL A 99 40.34 -16.28 9.25
N ARG A 100 40.23 -15.42 8.24
CA ARG A 100 40.72 -14.03 8.29
C ARG A 100 39.54 -13.10 8.12
N THR A 101 39.34 -12.18 9.06
CA THR A 101 38.26 -11.21 8.97
C THR A 101 38.79 -9.82 8.61
N ARG A 102 37.97 -9.04 7.92
CA ARG A 102 38.26 -7.66 7.55
C ARG A 102 36.99 -6.85 7.69
N VAL A 103 37.07 -5.67 8.29
CA VAL A 103 35.98 -4.69 8.32
C VAL A 103 36.43 -3.49 7.51
N ILE A 104 35.64 -3.13 6.50
CA ILE A 104 35.94 -2.04 5.57
C ILE A 104 34.71 -1.13 5.54
N ASP A 105 34.94 0.16 5.76
CA ASP A 105 33.97 1.21 5.40
C ASP A 105 34.42 1.80 4.05
N PRO A 106 33.72 1.50 2.94
CA PRO A 106 34.09 2.01 1.62
C PRO A 106 34.12 3.54 1.52
N ASP A 107 33.36 4.23 2.36
CA ASP A 107 33.20 5.68 2.30
C ASP A 107 34.40 6.42 2.93
N LEU A 108 35.22 5.75 3.75
CA LEU A 108 36.44 6.33 4.34
C LEU A 108 37.61 6.43 3.35
N SER A 109 37.54 5.78 2.19
CA SER A 109 38.65 5.75 1.21
C SER A 109 38.16 5.86 -0.23
N VAL A 110 37.30 6.84 -0.51
CA VAL A 110 36.81 7.14 -1.87
C VAL A 110 37.96 7.66 -2.74
N PRO A 111 38.20 7.14 -3.96
CA PRO A 111 37.39 6.17 -4.72
C PRO A 111 37.82 4.68 -4.57
N ALA A 112 38.95 4.40 -3.92
CA ALA A 112 39.53 3.05 -3.84
C ALA A 112 38.62 2.05 -3.08
N GLY A 113 37.97 2.49 -2.00
CA GLY A 113 37.02 1.71 -1.20
C GLY A 113 35.79 1.30 -2.01
N ALA A 114 35.18 2.25 -2.72
CA ALA A 114 34.03 1.99 -3.60
C ALA A 114 34.39 1.02 -4.75
N ALA A 115 35.56 1.18 -5.36
CA ALA A 115 36.05 0.26 -6.40
C ALA A 115 36.31 -1.15 -5.83
N TYR A 116 36.83 -1.26 -4.61
CA TYR A 116 37.02 -2.53 -3.92
C TYR A 116 35.68 -3.23 -3.62
N ALA A 117 34.69 -2.51 -3.08
CA ALA A 117 33.34 -3.01 -2.85
C ALA A 117 32.67 -3.48 -4.15
N ALA A 118 32.79 -2.69 -5.22
CA ALA A 118 32.24 -3.03 -6.53
C ALA A 118 32.86 -4.28 -7.16
N ARG A 119 34.16 -4.54 -6.93
CA ARG A 119 34.80 -5.81 -7.34
C ARG A 119 34.13 -7.00 -6.65
N GLY A 120 33.84 -6.89 -5.35
CA GLY A 120 33.06 -7.86 -4.57
C GLY A 120 31.55 -7.87 -4.86
N ARG A 121 31.06 -7.08 -5.83
CA ARG A 121 29.64 -6.90 -6.18
C ARG A 121 28.78 -6.35 -5.04
N VAL A 122 29.41 -5.75 -4.03
CA VAL A 122 28.73 -5.15 -2.88
C VAL A 122 28.21 -3.78 -3.28
N SER A 123 26.92 -3.53 -3.08
CA SER A 123 26.31 -2.21 -3.25
C SER A 123 25.96 -1.59 -1.89
N PRO A 124 25.88 -0.26 -1.77
CA PRO A 124 25.30 0.36 -0.58
C PRO A 124 23.77 0.26 -0.60
N VAL A 125 23.14 0.37 0.57
CA VAL A 125 21.68 0.31 0.77
C VAL A 125 21.20 1.62 1.37
N ARG A 126 20.08 2.15 0.87
CA ARG A 126 19.45 3.36 1.43
C ARG A 126 18.41 3.01 2.48
N VAL A 127 18.52 3.68 3.62
CA VAL A 127 17.69 3.47 4.79
C VAL A 127 17.10 4.80 5.27
N ARG A 128 15.92 4.74 5.89
CA ARG A 128 15.28 5.92 6.47
C ARG A 128 16.05 6.40 7.69
N GLN A 129 16.38 7.68 7.74
CA GLN A 129 16.89 8.34 8.93
C GLN A 129 15.89 9.41 9.36
N VAL A 130 15.69 9.60 10.66
CA VAL A 130 14.89 10.70 11.17
C VAL A 130 15.82 11.74 11.75
N ILE A 131 15.81 12.96 11.21
CA ILE A 131 16.60 14.10 11.66
C ILE A 131 15.63 15.25 11.93
N ASP A 132 15.62 15.77 13.17
CA ASP A 132 14.74 16.87 13.59
C ASP A 132 13.25 16.67 13.23
N ASP A 133 12.72 15.48 13.53
CA ASP A 133 11.34 15.06 13.23
C ASP A 133 10.98 15.09 11.72
N ARG A 134 12.01 15.12 10.86
CA ARG A 134 11.88 15.00 9.39
C ARG A 134 12.42 13.66 8.93
N ASP A 135 11.84 13.18 7.84
CA ASP A 135 12.35 12.02 7.14
C ASP A 135 13.51 12.42 6.21
N SER A 136 14.65 11.79 6.45
CA SER A 136 15.86 11.85 5.65
C SER A 136 16.24 10.43 5.21
N GLU A 137 17.25 10.33 4.35
CA GLU A 137 17.87 9.08 3.96
C GLU A 137 19.32 9.05 4.39
N ALA A 138 19.81 7.85 4.68
CA ALA A 138 21.23 7.57 4.83
C ALA A 138 21.61 6.45 3.87
N THR A 139 22.72 6.62 3.17
CA THR A 139 23.36 5.54 2.43
C THR A 139 24.25 4.79 3.41
N ILE A 140 24.04 3.48 3.54
CA ILE A 140 24.84 2.65 4.45
C ILE A 140 25.41 1.43 3.72
N TRP A 141 26.54 0.96 4.21
CA TRP A 141 27.12 -0.35 3.91
C TRP A 141 26.77 -1.30 5.04
N ALA A 142 26.22 -2.45 4.70
CA ALA A 142 25.92 -3.52 5.64
C ALA A 142 25.88 -4.85 4.89
N SER A 143 27.03 -5.32 4.42
CA SER A 143 27.12 -6.54 3.60
C SER A 143 28.33 -7.38 3.97
N LEU A 144 28.25 -8.69 3.76
CA LEU A 144 29.33 -9.65 4.03
C LEU A 144 29.76 -10.34 2.74
N VAL A 145 31.06 -10.42 2.49
CA VAL A 145 31.65 -11.21 1.40
C VAL A 145 32.46 -12.35 2.00
N LEU A 146 32.16 -13.57 1.57
CA LEU A 146 32.82 -14.80 1.97
C LEU A 146 33.63 -15.34 0.79
N SER A 147 34.95 -15.35 0.91
CA SER A 147 35.88 -15.75 -0.15
C SER A 147 36.69 -16.97 0.27
N ARG A 148 36.75 -17.98 -0.60
CA ARG A 148 37.56 -19.19 -0.41
C ARG A 148 38.28 -19.55 -1.71
N PRO A 149 39.56 -19.98 -1.64
CA PRO A 149 40.27 -20.48 -2.82
C PRO A 149 39.51 -21.64 -3.48
N GLY A 150 39.32 -21.56 -4.80
CA GLY A 150 38.63 -22.60 -5.58
C GLY A 150 37.11 -22.62 -5.47
N SER A 151 36.47 -21.61 -4.85
CA SER A 151 35.01 -21.44 -4.81
C SER A 151 34.62 -20.02 -5.22
N PRO A 152 33.42 -19.81 -5.80
CA PRO A 152 32.93 -18.46 -6.08
C PRO A 152 32.73 -17.67 -4.78
N ASP A 153 33.00 -16.37 -4.82
CA ASP A 153 32.71 -15.47 -3.70
C ASP A 153 31.21 -15.44 -3.41
N VAL A 154 30.85 -15.54 -2.13
CA VAL A 154 29.46 -15.47 -1.68
C VAL A 154 29.18 -14.11 -1.06
N LEU A 155 28.16 -13.42 -1.58
CA LEU A 155 27.73 -12.10 -1.11
C LEU A 155 26.44 -12.22 -0.31
N ILE A 156 26.47 -11.77 0.94
CA ILE A 156 25.30 -11.57 1.79
C ILE A 156 25.04 -10.07 1.87
N GLN A 157 24.00 -9.60 1.18
CA GLN A 157 23.72 -8.19 0.98
C GLN A 157 22.66 -7.66 1.95
N GLY A 158 22.82 -6.43 2.46
CA GLY A 158 21.76 -5.71 3.19
C GLY A 158 21.41 -6.32 4.55
N ILE A 159 22.42 -6.59 5.37
CA ILE A 159 22.29 -7.06 6.75
C ILE A 159 21.55 -5.99 7.56
N GLY A 160 20.32 -6.29 8.00
CA GLY A 160 19.54 -5.43 8.88
C GLY A 160 19.36 -6.06 10.27
N PRO A 161 18.72 -5.35 11.21
CA PRO A 161 18.47 -5.86 12.56
C PRO A 161 17.70 -7.19 12.57
N GLN A 162 16.82 -7.40 11.59
CA GLN A 162 16.05 -8.63 11.40
C GLN A 162 16.91 -9.85 11.03
N HIS A 163 18.10 -9.63 10.46
CA HIS A 163 19.03 -10.69 10.08
C HIS A 163 19.89 -11.15 11.26
N LEU A 164 20.13 -10.29 12.25
CA LEU A 164 21.06 -10.56 13.34
C LEU A 164 20.78 -11.86 14.13
N PRO A 165 19.52 -12.19 14.49
CA PRO A 165 19.24 -13.43 15.23
C PRO A 165 19.56 -14.72 14.46
N HIS A 166 19.61 -14.65 13.13
CA HIS A 166 19.80 -15.79 12.23
C HIS A 166 21.08 -15.69 11.40
N LEU A 167 21.94 -14.68 11.68
CA LEU A 167 23.08 -14.37 10.82
C LEU A 167 24.08 -15.53 10.78
N GLN A 168 24.32 -16.21 11.91
CA GLN A 168 25.25 -17.33 11.98
C GLN A 168 24.81 -18.52 11.12
N SER A 169 23.54 -18.91 11.21
CA SER A 169 22.96 -19.99 10.41
C SER A 169 22.89 -19.61 8.94
N TRP A 170 22.62 -18.33 8.63
CA TRP A 170 22.65 -17.83 7.27
C TRP A 170 24.05 -17.87 6.64
N VAL A 171 25.08 -17.43 7.36
CA VAL A 171 26.49 -17.54 6.95
C VAL A 171 26.87 -19.01 6.75
N LEU A 172 26.52 -19.89 7.69
CA LEU A 172 26.80 -21.32 7.59
C LEU A 172 26.14 -21.97 6.37
N ALA A 173 24.88 -21.64 6.09
CA ALA A 173 24.14 -22.18 4.95
C ALA A 173 24.82 -21.78 3.62
N HIS A 174 25.23 -20.52 3.48
CA HIS A 174 26.01 -20.04 2.35
C HIS A 174 27.39 -20.73 2.22
N LEU A 175 28.07 -20.99 3.33
CA LEU A 175 29.39 -21.66 3.33
C LEU A 175 29.33 -23.14 2.96
N ARG A 176 28.22 -23.83 3.32
CA ARG A 176 27.97 -25.24 3.00
C ARG A 176 27.61 -25.46 1.53
N GLN A 177 26.95 -24.52 0.88
CA GLN A 177 26.66 -24.61 -0.55
C GLN A 177 27.89 -24.22 -1.39
N ALA A 178 28.79 -25.18 -1.63
CA ALA A 178 29.79 -25.05 -2.70
C ALA A 178 29.16 -25.23 -4.10
N THR A 179 27.99 -25.88 -4.16
CA THR A 179 27.15 -26.04 -5.36
C THR A 179 25.68 -25.88 -4.92
N PRO A 180 24.83 -25.09 -5.61
CA PRO A 180 23.42 -24.96 -5.26
C PRO A 180 22.74 -26.32 -5.29
N ARG A 181 21.99 -26.69 -4.23
CA ARG A 181 21.17 -27.91 -4.27
C ARG A 181 20.05 -27.74 -5.29
N ALA A 182 19.69 -28.81 -6.00
CA ALA A 182 18.54 -28.77 -6.90
C ALA A 182 17.25 -28.52 -6.09
N PRO A 183 16.35 -27.63 -6.57
CA PRO A 183 15.07 -27.41 -5.93
C PRO A 183 14.20 -28.67 -5.98
N ARG A 184 13.38 -28.89 -4.96
CA ARG A 184 12.43 -30.01 -4.89
C ARG A 184 11.01 -29.49 -5.05
N PHE A 185 10.22 -30.14 -5.88
CA PHE A 185 8.89 -29.68 -6.25
C PHE A 185 7.83 -30.59 -5.64
N ALA A 186 6.76 -29.99 -5.12
CA ALA A 186 5.52 -30.69 -4.82
C ALA A 186 4.46 -30.23 -5.83
N ILE A 187 3.67 -31.16 -6.36
CA ILE A 187 2.59 -30.83 -7.29
C ILE A 187 1.28 -31.51 -6.86
N ASP A 188 0.18 -30.79 -7.01
CA ASP A 188 -1.18 -31.34 -6.99
C ASP A 188 -1.89 -30.87 -8.26
N VAL A 189 -2.11 -31.80 -9.18
CA VAL A 189 -2.59 -31.52 -10.53
C VAL A 189 -3.67 -32.54 -10.94
N PRO A 190 -4.80 -32.10 -11.52
CA PRO A 190 -5.83 -33.01 -11.99
C PRO A 190 -5.42 -33.69 -13.32
N PRO A 191 -6.18 -34.70 -13.78
CA PRO A 191 -5.97 -35.28 -15.11
C PRO A 191 -5.94 -34.22 -16.22
N GLY A 192 -5.00 -34.35 -17.16
CA GLY A 192 -4.77 -33.39 -18.24
C GLY A 192 -3.68 -32.33 -17.97
N TYR A 193 -2.96 -32.42 -16.84
CA TYR A 193 -1.84 -31.55 -16.46
C TYR A 193 -0.58 -32.34 -16.05
N THR A 194 -0.50 -33.60 -16.45
CA THR A 194 0.53 -34.56 -16.02
C THR A 194 1.92 -34.26 -16.58
N GLN A 195 2.02 -33.61 -17.75
CA GLN A 195 3.29 -33.25 -18.39
C GLN A 195 4.06 -32.18 -17.60
N LEU A 196 3.38 -31.40 -16.76
CA LEU A 196 4.03 -30.39 -15.91
C LEU A 196 5.09 -31.02 -14.99
N GLY A 197 4.77 -32.18 -14.39
CA GLY A 197 5.72 -32.91 -13.56
C GLY A 197 6.99 -33.29 -14.33
N GLY A 198 6.84 -33.75 -15.57
CA GLY A 198 7.98 -34.07 -16.44
C GLY A 198 8.86 -32.86 -16.78
N HIS A 199 8.26 -31.68 -16.97
CA HIS A 199 9.01 -30.44 -17.19
C HIS A 199 9.74 -29.97 -15.92
N LEU A 200 9.11 -30.06 -14.76
CA LEU A 200 9.74 -29.72 -13.47
C LEU A 200 10.87 -30.70 -13.12
N ALA A 201 10.72 -31.99 -13.46
CA ALA A 201 11.71 -33.03 -13.23
C ALA A 201 13.07 -32.76 -13.91
N GLN A 202 13.10 -31.93 -14.96
CA GLN A 202 14.34 -31.48 -15.63
C GLN A 202 15.19 -30.57 -14.74
N HIS A 203 14.62 -30.01 -13.67
CA HIS A 203 15.27 -29.04 -12.78
C HIS A 203 15.51 -29.59 -11.37
N GLY A 204 14.85 -30.68 -10.99
CA GLY A 204 14.94 -31.29 -9.66
C GLY A 204 13.80 -32.28 -9.39
N PRO A 205 13.83 -33.03 -8.28
CA PRO A 205 12.86 -34.08 -8.02
C PRO A 205 11.44 -33.50 -7.79
N VAL A 206 10.43 -34.22 -8.27
CA VAL A 206 9.01 -33.86 -8.17
C VAL A 206 8.29 -34.89 -7.31
N ILE A 207 7.40 -34.42 -6.43
CA ILE A 207 6.60 -35.23 -5.53
C ILE A 207 5.12 -34.92 -5.81
N ASP A 208 4.38 -35.92 -6.25
CA ASP A 208 2.92 -35.82 -6.36
C ASP A 208 2.28 -35.87 -4.96
N VAL A 209 1.38 -34.93 -4.68
CA VAL A 209 0.71 -34.78 -3.39
C VAL A 209 -0.78 -34.62 -3.64
N ASP A 210 -1.60 -35.46 -3.01
CA ASP A 210 -3.06 -35.33 -3.04
C ASP A 210 -3.52 -34.31 -1.97
N PHE A 211 -3.23 -33.03 -2.23
CA PHE A 211 -3.49 -31.94 -1.28
C PHE A 211 -5.00 -31.65 -1.20
N ASP A 212 -5.75 -31.85 -2.27
CA ASP A 212 -7.21 -31.81 -2.29
C ASP A 212 -7.86 -32.77 -1.27
N ARG A 213 -7.30 -33.98 -1.09
CA ARG A 213 -7.75 -34.93 -0.03
C ARG A 213 -7.10 -34.71 1.33
N GLY A 214 -6.38 -33.60 1.52
CA GLY A 214 -5.82 -33.19 2.79
C GLY A 214 -4.49 -33.84 3.14
N ALA A 215 -3.71 -34.30 2.15
CA ALA A 215 -2.32 -34.68 2.38
C ALA A 215 -1.49 -33.51 2.95
N LEU A 216 -0.41 -33.84 3.64
CA LEU A 216 0.54 -32.85 4.14
C LEU A 216 1.52 -32.49 3.04
N LEU A 217 1.89 -31.20 2.96
CA LEU A 217 2.99 -30.79 2.08
C LEU A 217 4.31 -31.39 2.61
N PRO A 218 5.11 -32.03 1.74
CA PRO A 218 6.41 -32.57 2.13
C PRO A 218 7.30 -31.47 2.75
N PRO A 219 7.93 -31.72 3.91
CA PRO A 219 8.73 -30.71 4.60
C PRO A 219 9.98 -30.29 3.79
N ASP A 220 10.39 -31.12 2.84
CA ASP A 220 11.54 -30.96 1.96
C ASP A 220 11.19 -30.40 0.58
N ALA A 221 9.91 -30.11 0.29
CA ALA A 221 9.51 -29.38 -0.92
C ALA A 221 9.87 -27.90 -0.81
N ASP A 222 10.35 -27.28 -1.89
CA ASP A 222 10.78 -25.88 -1.96
C ASP A 222 9.78 -24.99 -2.72
N LEU A 223 9.11 -25.59 -3.71
CA LEU A 223 8.07 -24.96 -4.53
C LEU A 223 6.88 -25.91 -4.64
N PHE A 224 5.69 -25.42 -4.31
CA PHE A 224 4.43 -26.16 -4.46
C PHE A 224 3.62 -25.60 -5.63
N VAL A 225 3.14 -26.45 -6.54
CA VAL A 225 2.25 -26.06 -7.63
C VAL A 225 0.89 -26.74 -7.46
N TRP A 226 -0.18 -25.95 -7.37
CA TRP A 226 -1.54 -26.45 -7.22
C TRP A 226 -2.43 -25.95 -8.35
N ILE A 227 -2.94 -26.88 -9.16
CA ILE A 227 -3.72 -26.58 -10.35
C ILE A 227 -5.17 -27.00 -10.14
N GLN A 228 -6.09 -26.07 -10.40
CA GLN A 228 -7.54 -26.28 -10.42
C GLN A 228 -8.07 -27.07 -9.21
N PRO A 229 -7.87 -26.56 -7.98
CA PRO A 229 -8.22 -27.27 -6.74
C PRO A 229 -9.72 -27.61 -6.69
N GLU A 230 -10.04 -28.86 -6.36
CA GLU A 230 -11.43 -29.31 -6.18
C GLU A 230 -11.97 -28.97 -4.79
N ARG A 231 -11.11 -29.02 -3.76
CA ARG A 231 -11.52 -28.82 -2.36
C ARG A 231 -10.54 -27.98 -1.57
N VAL A 232 -11.02 -26.86 -1.04
CA VAL A 232 -10.24 -25.96 -0.21
C VAL A 232 -10.85 -25.86 1.18
N THR A 233 -10.03 -26.16 2.20
CA THR A 233 -10.43 -26.08 3.60
C THR A 233 -9.56 -25.08 4.36
N ALA A 234 -10.01 -24.65 5.55
CA ALA A 234 -9.19 -23.79 6.41
C ALA A 234 -7.83 -24.44 6.77
N ALA A 235 -7.77 -25.77 6.83
CA ALA A 235 -6.52 -26.50 7.06
C ALA A 235 -5.57 -26.38 5.85
N HIS A 236 -6.07 -26.41 4.62
CA HIS A 236 -5.26 -26.21 3.41
C HIS A 236 -4.64 -24.81 3.43
N ILE A 237 -5.44 -23.78 3.73
CA ILE A 237 -4.96 -22.39 3.85
C ILE A 237 -3.89 -22.26 4.93
N ALA A 238 -4.11 -22.81 6.12
CA ALA A 238 -3.14 -22.75 7.21
C ALA A 238 -1.81 -23.43 6.84
N ARG A 239 -1.86 -24.57 6.13
CA ARG A 239 -0.68 -25.28 5.64
C ARG A 239 0.07 -24.49 4.57
N LEU A 240 -0.65 -23.88 3.62
CA LEU A 240 -0.06 -23.00 2.61
C LEU A 240 0.61 -21.78 3.26
N GLN A 241 -0.04 -21.17 4.24
CA GLN A 241 0.52 -20.03 4.97
C GLN A 241 1.77 -20.43 5.77
N ALA A 242 1.76 -21.61 6.41
CA ALA A 242 2.95 -22.13 7.09
C ALA A 242 4.10 -22.42 6.10
N PHE A 243 3.79 -22.99 4.94
CA PHE A 243 4.74 -23.24 3.85
C PHE A 243 5.35 -21.92 3.35
N LEU A 244 4.53 -20.90 3.11
CA LEU A 244 4.98 -19.56 2.71
C LEU A 244 5.78 -18.85 3.81
N ALA A 245 5.35 -18.94 5.06
CA ALA A 245 6.07 -18.36 6.21
C ALA A 245 7.46 -18.97 6.38
N SER A 246 7.65 -20.23 5.94
CA SER A 246 8.94 -20.91 5.92
C SER A 246 9.84 -20.52 4.74
N GLY A 247 9.46 -19.52 3.93
CA GLY A 247 10.25 -19.00 2.81
C GLY A 247 10.03 -19.71 1.48
N ARG A 248 9.18 -20.73 1.43
CA ARG A 248 8.93 -21.58 0.26
C ARG A 248 7.82 -20.98 -0.61
N SER A 249 7.93 -21.07 -1.92
CA SER A 249 7.00 -20.40 -2.86
C SER A 249 5.86 -21.30 -3.30
N VAL A 250 4.76 -20.71 -3.76
CA VAL A 250 3.58 -21.43 -4.27
C VAL A 250 3.16 -20.88 -5.63
N VAL A 251 2.80 -21.76 -6.56
CA VAL A 251 2.15 -21.40 -7.83
C VAL A 251 0.73 -21.95 -7.81
N LEU A 252 -0.25 -21.08 -8.04
CA LEU A 252 -1.67 -21.40 -8.08
C LEU A 252 -2.22 -21.08 -9.47
N ALA A 253 -2.95 -22.00 -10.07
CA ALA A 253 -3.58 -21.75 -11.36
C ALA A 253 -4.98 -22.38 -11.40
N GLY A 254 -5.98 -21.58 -11.78
CA GLY A 254 -7.35 -22.06 -11.83
C GLY A 254 -8.30 -21.02 -12.43
N SER A 255 -9.50 -21.48 -12.79
CA SER A 255 -10.61 -20.65 -13.26
C SER A 255 -11.88 -21.01 -12.49
N PRO A 256 -12.83 -20.06 -12.25
CA PRO A 256 -14.12 -20.35 -11.61
C PRO A 256 -15.08 -21.19 -12.48
N HIS A 257 -14.76 -21.35 -13.76
CA HIS A 257 -15.53 -22.14 -14.70
C HIS A 257 -14.62 -22.97 -15.62
N ARG A 258 -15.14 -24.08 -16.12
CA ARG A 258 -14.51 -24.91 -17.15
C ARG A 258 -15.36 -24.86 -18.41
N LEU A 259 -14.74 -24.52 -19.53
CA LEU A 259 -15.40 -24.55 -20.83
C LEU A 259 -15.28 -25.95 -21.43
N ILE A 260 -16.41 -26.50 -21.83
CA ILE A 260 -16.56 -27.81 -22.46
C ILE A 260 -17.00 -27.58 -23.90
N TYR A 261 -16.31 -28.22 -24.82
CA TYR A 261 -16.63 -28.18 -26.25
C TYR A 261 -17.45 -29.40 -26.62
N ASP A 262 -18.63 -29.16 -27.18
CA ASP A 262 -19.48 -30.22 -27.71
C ASP A 262 -19.03 -30.60 -29.13
N ASP A 263 -18.63 -29.59 -29.92
CA ASP A 263 -18.00 -29.74 -31.24
C ASP A 263 -17.05 -28.55 -31.54
N GLU A 264 -16.63 -28.38 -32.80
CA GLU A 264 -15.71 -27.30 -33.20
C GLU A 264 -16.29 -25.88 -33.09
N HIS A 265 -17.61 -25.74 -33.00
CA HIS A 265 -18.35 -24.48 -33.07
C HIS A 265 -19.18 -24.21 -31.80
N HIS A 266 -19.54 -25.26 -31.06
CA HIS A 266 -20.39 -25.19 -29.88
C HIS A 266 -19.63 -25.48 -28.58
N PHE A 267 -19.92 -24.68 -27.56
CA PHE A 267 -19.37 -24.83 -26.23
C PHE A 267 -20.39 -24.46 -25.15
N HIS A 268 -20.14 -24.96 -23.94
CA HIS A 268 -20.85 -24.54 -22.74
C HIS A 268 -19.89 -24.48 -21.55
N GLY A 269 -20.22 -23.71 -20.53
CA GLY A 269 -19.43 -23.55 -19.32
C GLY A 269 -20.04 -24.26 -18.13
N THR A 270 -19.20 -24.87 -17.31
CA THR A 270 -19.57 -25.51 -16.05
C THR A 270 -18.86 -24.82 -14.90
N SER A 271 -19.56 -24.57 -13.80
CA SER A 271 -18.95 -24.00 -12.60
C SER A 271 -18.01 -25.00 -11.95
N THR A 272 -16.83 -24.55 -11.52
CA THR A 272 -15.87 -25.38 -10.77
C THR A 272 -16.08 -25.29 -9.25
N GLY A 273 -17.23 -24.74 -8.81
CA GLY A 273 -17.55 -24.56 -7.40
C GLY A 273 -16.75 -23.43 -6.71
N PRO A 274 -16.86 -23.31 -5.39
CA PRO A 274 -16.29 -22.19 -4.63
C PRO A 274 -14.79 -22.36 -4.32
N ALA A 275 -14.21 -23.54 -4.50
CA ALA A 275 -12.86 -23.87 -4.04
C ALA A 275 -11.80 -22.88 -4.52
N TRP A 276 -11.78 -22.55 -5.82
CA TRP A 276 -10.84 -21.58 -6.38
C TRP A 276 -10.98 -20.18 -5.75
N ALA A 277 -12.22 -19.69 -5.63
CA ALA A 277 -12.49 -18.40 -5.00
C ALA A 277 -12.15 -18.40 -3.49
N ASP A 278 -12.40 -19.52 -2.79
CA ASP A 278 -12.11 -19.71 -1.37
C ASP A 278 -10.61 -19.78 -1.10
N LEU A 279 -9.81 -20.32 -2.03
CA LEU A 279 -8.35 -20.35 -1.97
C LEU A 279 -7.72 -18.97 -2.07
N LEU A 280 -8.22 -18.14 -2.98
CA LEU A 280 -7.66 -16.83 -3.27
C LEU A 280 -8.06 -15.75 -2.25
N ARG A 281 -9.24 -15.90 -1.64
CA ARG A 281 -9.82 -14.93 -0.71
C ARG A 281 -8.91 -14.54 0.46
N PRO A 282 -8.21 -15.46 1.16
CA PRO A 282 -7.30 -15.14 2.26
C PRO A 282 -6.08 -14.32 1.85
N PHE A 283 -5.71 -14.38 0.56
CA PHE A 283 -4.59 -13.62 0.00
C PHE A 283 -5.01 -12.26 -0.55
N GLY A 284 -6.29 -11.88 -0.44
CA GLY A 284 -6.82 -10.62 -0.95
C GLY A 284 -7.10 -10.60 -2.45
N LEU A 285 -7.20 -11.77 -3.09
CA LEU A 285 -7.54 -11.92 -4.50
C LEU A 285 -8.94 -12.51 -4.66
N GLN A 286 -9.66 -12.13 -5.72
CA GLN A 286 -10.97 -12.70 -6.08
C GLN A 286 -11.07 -12.94 -7.59
N PRO A 287 -11.43 -14.15 -8.04
CA PRO A 287 -11.72 -14.38 -9.45
C PRO A 287 -13.11 -13.83 -9.82
N THR A 288 -13.25 -13.19 -10.99
CA THR A 288 -14.55 -12.79 -11.53
C THR A 288 -15.29 -13.99 -12.09
N PRO A 289 -16.62 -14.10 -11.90
CA PRO A 289 -17.40 -15.20 -12.44
C PRO A 289 -17.56 -15.12 -13.97
N ASP A 290 -17.51 -13.90 -14.52
CA ASP A 290 -17.74 -13.62 -15.94
C ASP A 290 -16.67 -14.25 -16.84
N LEU A 291 -17.09 -14.67 -18.02
CA LEU A 291 -16.21 -15.12 -19.09
C LEU A 291 -15.48 -13.92 -19.68
N LEU A 292 -14.15 -13.94 -19.61
CA LEU A 292 -13.30 -12.88 -20.13
C LEU A 292 -12.91 -13.12 -21.59
N LEU A 293 -13.10 -12.10 -22.43
CA LEU A 293 -12.78 -12.13 -23.86
C LEU A 293 -11.89 -10.94 -24.24
N ASP A 294 -11.13 -11.10 -25.32
CA ASP A 294 -10.22 -10.06 -25.82
C ASP A 294 -10.07 -10.18 -27.33
N ARG A 295 -9.89 -9.04 -28.02
CA ARG A 295 -9.57 -9.00 -29.45
C ARG A 295 -8.25 -9.72 -29.76
N ASN A 296 -7.35 -9.79 -28.78
CA ASN A 296 -6.09 -10.52 -28.89
C ASN A 296 -6.26 -11.99 -28.43
N SER A 297 -6.98 -12.77 -29.25
CA SER A 297 -7.14 -14.22 -29.09
C SER A 297 -6.18 -15.01 -29.99
N GLY A 298 -6.04 -16.30 -29.74
CA GLY A 298 -5.27 -17.20 -30.58
C GLY A 298 -5.79 -18.65 -30.52
N PRO A 299 -5.27 -19.54 -31.37
CA PRO A 299 -5.66 -20.95 -31.33
C PRO A 299 -5.20 -21.57 -30.00
N ALA A 300 -6.07 -22.34 -29.37
CA ALA A 300 -5.77 -23.21 -28.24
C ALA A 300 -6.13 -24.65 -28.60
N ILE A 301 -5.30 -25.61 -28.18
CA ILE A 301 -5.62 -27.03 -28.38
C ILE A 301 -6.69 -27.42 -27.36
N VAL A 302 -7.86 -27.81 -27.86
CA VAL A 302 -8.97 -28.28 -27.03
C VAL A 302 -9.25 -29.75 -27.31
N SER A 303 -9.69 -30.47 -26.28
CA SER A 303 -10.05 -31.89 -26.40
C SER A 303 -11.50 -32.02 -26.85
N LEU A 304 -11.72 -32.55 -28.05
CA LEU A 304 -13.03 -32.94 -28.55
C LEU A 304 -13.22 -34.47 -28.44
N PRO A 305 -14.44 -35.00 -28.55
CA PRO A 305 -14.70 -36.44 -28.57
C PRO A 305 -13.87 -37.21 -29.61
N ASP A 306 -13.61 -36.59 -30.77
CA ASP A 306 -12.85 -37.18 -31.89
C ASP A 306 -11.34 -36.89 -31.84
N GLY A 307 -10.85 -36.30 -30.74
CA GLY A 307 -9.44 -36.00 -30.50
C GLY A 307 -9.12 -34.49 -30.37
N PRO A 308 -7.88 -34.15 -29.98
CA PRO A 308 -7.47 -32.77 -29.76
C PRO A 308 -7.34 -31.98 -31.06
N ARG A 309 -7.95 -30.79 -31.13
CA ARG A 309 -7.87 -29.88 -32.30
C ARG A 309 -7.57 -28.44 -31.89
N PRO A 310 -6.86 -27.65 -32.72
CA PRO A 310 -6.67 -26.24 -32.47
C PRO A 310 -7.95 -25.45 -32.81
N ILE A 311 -8.58 -24.84 -31.81
CA ILE A 311 -9.75 -23.97 -31.98
C ILE A 311 -9.37 -22.55 -31.56
N GLN A 312 -9.81 -21.56 -32.33
CA GLN A 312 -9.69 -20.15 -31.96
C GLN A 312 -11.06 -19.62 -31.53
N ALA A 313 -11.13 -19.11 -30.31
CA ALA A 313 -12.31 -18.45 -29.77
C ALA A 313 -11.90 -17.13 -29.08
N PRO A 314 -12.79 -16.13 -28.97
CA PRO A 314 -12.42 -14.84 -28.35
C PRO A 314 -12.03 -14.94 -26.87
N PHE A 315 -12.42 -16.02 -26.18
CA PHE A 315 -12.01 -16.35 -24.80
C PHE A 315 -10.74 -17.23 -24.73
N HIS A 316 -10.09 -17.54 -25.86
CA HIS A 316 -8.73 -18.11 -25.92
C HIS A 316 -7.70 -16.99 -25.94
N LEU A 317 -7.53 -16.33 -24.80
CA LEU A 317 -6.73 -15.12 -24.69
C LEU A 317 -5.26 -15.43 -24.96
N ARG A 318 -4.67 -14.71 -25.93
CA ARG A 318 -3.24 -14.85 -26.25
C ARG A 318 -2.44 -13.73 -25.56
N ASN A 319 -1.93 -14.00 -24.37
CA ASN A 319 -1.13 -13.04 -23.62
C ASN A 319 0.31 -12.96 -24.15
N LEU A 320 0.61 -11.89 -24.90
CA LEU A 320 1.95 -11.64 -25.45
C LEU A 320 2.91 -11.07 -24.37
N PRO A 321 4.26 -11.17 -24.55
CA PRO A 321 5.23 -10.53 -23.65
C PRO A 321 4.95 -9.04 -23.39
N ALA A 322 4.38 -8.35 -24.39
CA ALA A 322 3.96 -6.96 -24.28
C ALA A 322 2.81 -6.72 -23.28
N PHE A 323 2.26 -7.73 -22.60
CA PHE A 323 1.22 -7.55 -21.59
C PHE A 323 1.62 -8.16 -20.23
N ARG A 324 2.92 -8.36 -20.02
CA ARG A 324 3.48 -8.93 -18.79
C ARG A 324 4.51 -8.02 -18.13
N ASP A 325 4.32 -7.75 -16.84
CA ASP A 325 5.27 -7.00 -16.03
C ASP A 325 6.04 -7.95 -15.12
N PHE A 326 7.20 -8.42 -15.58
CA PHE A 326 8.06 -9.32 -14.82
C PHE A 326 9.20 -8.56 -14.12
N ARG A 327 9.11 -7.24 -13.91
CA ARG A 327 10.16 -6.47 -13.21
C ARG A 327 10.51 -7.02 -11.81
N PRO A 328 9.57 -7.53 -11.00
CA PRO A 328 9.92 -8.12 -9.70
C PRO A 328 10.59 -9.50 -9.80
N LEU A 329 10.59 -10.11 -10.97
CA LEU A 329 11.19 -11.42 -11.21
C LEU A 329 12.58 -11.25 -11.83
N PRO A 330 13.54 -12.14 -11.55
CA PRO A 330 14.87 -12.09 -12.15
C PRO A 330 14.87 -12.41 -13.66
N VAL A 331 13.73 -12.82 -14.22
CA VAL A 331 13.56 -13.25 -15.61
C VAL A 331 12.64 -12.32 -16.38
N GLN A 332 12.91 -12.12 -17.67
CA GLN A 332 12.07 -11.31 -18.56
C GLN A 332 10.99 -12.17 -19.22
N ALA A 333 9.83 -11.56 -19.51
CA ALA A 333 8.73 -12.22 -20.20
C ALA A 333 9.11 -12.61 -21.65
N ARG A 334 8.85 -13.87 -22.04
CA ARG A 334 9.12 -14.43 -23.38
C ARG A 334 7.97 -15.31 -23.87
N GLY A 335 7.81 -15.41 -25.19
CA GLY A 335 6.77 -16.21 -25.88
C GLY A 335 5.32 -15.79 -25.58
N GLY A 336 4.31 -16.25 -26.31
CA GLY A 336 2.91 -16.05 -25.90
C GLY A 336 2.50 -17.02 -24.80
N LEU A 337 1.56 -16.65 -23.92
CA LEU A 337 0.85 -17.58 -23.03
C LEU A 337 -0.63 -17.63 -23.39
N ALA A 338 -1.23 -18.81 -23.34
CA ALA A 338 -2.66 -19.02 -23.57
C ALA A 338 -3.39 -18.98 -22.23
N PHE A 339 -4.47 -18.20 -22.15
CA PHE A 339 -5.42 -18.23 -21.04
C PHE A 339 -6.80 -18.51 -21.65
N ALA A 340 -7.23 -19.76 -21.62
CA ALA A 340 -8.53 -20.17 -22.14
C ALA A 340 -9.57 -20.19 -21.00
N GLY A 341 -10.69 -19.49 -21.20
CA GLY A 341 -11.79 -19.44 -20.21
C GLY A 341 -11.37 -18.88 -18.87
N ALA A 342 -10.64 -17.75 -18.89
CA ALA A 342 -10.11 -17.13 -17.69
C ALA A 342 -11.18 -16.31 -16.94
N GLY A 343 -11.22 -16.46 -15.61
CA GLY A 343 -11.88 -15.50 -14.73
C GLY A 343 -10.87 -14.47 -14.23
N ALA A 344 -11.07 -13.19 -14.55
CA ALA A 344 -10.15 -12.11 -14.18
C ALA A 344 -9.85 -12.09 -12.68
N LEU A 345 -8.60 -11.78 -12.29
CA LEU A 345 -8.20 -11.67 -10.90
C LEU A 345 -8.39 -10.23 -10.40
N GLN A 346 -9.42 -9.99 -9.60
CA GLN A 346 -9.55 -8.74 -8.86
C GLN A 346 -8.61 -8.74 -7.65
N ILE A 347 -7.91 -7.63 -7.46
CA ILE A 347 -7.03 -7.38 -6.32
C ILE A 347 -7.78 -6.46 -5.36
N ASP A 348 -7.91 -6.88 -4.11
CA ASP A 348 -8.33 -6.00 -3.03
C ASP A 348 -7.07 -5.51 -2.28
N PRO A 349 -6.60 -4.28 -2.53
CA PRO A 349 -5.33 -3.78 -1.98
C PRO A 349 -5.34 -3.74 -0.46
N SER A 350 -6.49 -3.46 0.15
CA SER A 350 -6.64 -3.40 1.60
C SER A 350 -6.50 -4.80 2.21
N ARG A 351 -7.13 -5.83 1.59
CA ARG A 351 -6.97 -7.22 2.03
C ARG A 351 -5.57 -7.76 1.83
N VAL A 352 -4.99 -7.50 0.65
CA VAL A 352 -3.62 -7.90 0.33
C VAL A 352 -2.67 -7.36 1.40
N GLN A 353 -2.76 -6.06 1.69
CA GLN A 353 -1.95 -5.42 2.72
C GLN A 353 -2.24 -5.95 4.14
N ALA A 354 -3.51 -6.13 4.51
CA ALA A 354 -3.92 -6.67 5.81
C ALA A 354 -3.45 -8.13 6.02
N ALA A 355 -3.42 -8.92 4.95
CA ALA A 355 -2.89 -10.27 4.95
C ALA A 355 -1.35 -10.32 4.97
N GLY A 356 -0.68 -9.17 5.03
CA GLY A 356 0.77 -9.06 5.07
C GLY A 356 1.44 -9.24 3.71
N TRP A 357 0.68 -9.06 2.62
CA TRP A 357 1.13 -9.20 1.23
C TRP A 357 1.11 -7.87 0.49
N GLN A 358 1.87 -7.81 -0.59
CA GLN A 358 1.87 -6.79 -1.62
C GLN A 358 1.61 -7.51 -2.95
N ALA A 359 0.62 -7.04 -3.69
CA ALA A 359 0.25 -7.60 -4.98
C ALA A 359 0.91 -6.83 -6.12
N HIS A 360 1.51 -7.58 -7.02
CA HIS A 360 2.07 -7.09 -8.27
C HIS A 360 1.35 -7.76 -9.43
N VAL A 361 0.72 -6.97 -10.30
CA VAL A 361 0.06 -7.49 -11.51
C VAL A 361 1.12 -7.90 -12.52
N ALA A 362 1.30 -9.21 -12.69
CA ALA A 362 2.33 -9.78 -13.56
C ALA A 362 1.86 -9.95 -15.02
N ALA A 363 0.55 -10.06 -15.28
CA ALA A 363 -0.01 -10.12 -16.64
C ALA A 363 -1.43 -9.53 -16.70
N THR A 364 -1.77 -8.87 -17.81
CA THR A 364 -3.12 -8.36 -18.07
C THR A 364 -3.65 -8.74 -19.45
N THR A 365 -4.94 -8.55 -19.68
CA THR A 365 -5.52 -8.46 -21.02
C THR A 365 -5.00 -7.22 -21.78
N THR A 366 -5.41 -7.09 -23.04
CA THR A 366 -5.35 -5.84 -23.77
C THR A 366 -6.44 -4.87 -23.28
N GLN A 367 -6.40 -3.64 -23.80
CA GLN A 367 -7.40 -2.62 -23.46
C GLN A 367 -8.75 -2.85 -24.17
N PHE A 368 -8.84 -3.84 -25.07
CA PHE A 368 -10.04 -4.19 -25.83
C PHE A 368 -10.69 -5.44 -25.24
N ALA A 369 -10.65 -5.58 -23.92
CA ALA A 369 -11.27 -6.70 -23.24
C ALA A 369 -12.75 -6.39 -23.01
N TRP A 370 -13.57 -7.43 -23.08
CA TRP A 370 -14.97 -7.38 -22.70
C TRP A 370 -15.33 -8.64 -21.93
N VAL A 371 -16.47 -8.59 -21.26
CA VAL A 371 -16.99 -9.72 -20.47
C VAL A 371 -18.35 -10.15 -20.98
N HIS A 372 -18.63 -11.44 -20.83
CA HIS A 372 -19.93 -12.07 -21.02
C HIS A 372 -20.25 -12.98 -19.84
N ASP A 373 -21.54 -13.24 -19.62
CA ASP A 373 -21.93 -14.33 -18.73
C ASP A 373 -21.47 -15.68 -19.32
N VAL A 374 -21.12 -16.62 -18.46
CA VAL A 374 -20.70 -17.96 -18.89
C VAL A 374 -21.95 -18.73 -19.36
N PRO A 375 -22.01 -19.19 -20.62
CA PRO A 375 -23.20 -19.88 -21.13
C PRO A 375 -23.34 -21.27 -20.49
N GLU A 376 -24.43 -21.53 -19.78
CA GLU A 376 -24.69 -22.83 -19.16
C GLU A 376 -25.15 -23.90 -20.17
N THR A 377 -25.66 -23.48 -21.32
CA THR A 377 -26.13 -24.34 -22.41
C THR A 377 -25.25 -24.20 -23.66
N ALA A 378 -25.20 -25.25 -24.48
CA ALA A 378 -24.44 -25.26 -25.73
C ALA A 378 -24.76 -24.03 -26.59
N THR A 379 -23.74 -23.22 -26.85
CA THR A 379 -23.83 -21.93 -27.55
C THR A 379 -22.73 -21.85 -28.61
N THR A 380 -22.99 -21.17 -29.72
CA THR A 380 -22.00 -21.01 -30.80
C THR A 380 -20.95 -19.96 -30.46
N ILE A 381 -19.68 -20.22 -30.79
CA ILE A 381 -18.57 -19.27 -30.59
C ILE A 381 -18.84 -17.94 -31.30
N GLU A 382 -19.43 -17.99 -32.50
CA GLU A 382 -19.72 -16.82 -33.34
C GLU A 382 -20.77 -15.88 -32.73
N SER A 383 -21.62 -16.38 -31.84
CA SER A 383 -22.61 -15.55 -31.15
C SER A 383 -22.00 -14.65 -30.08
N LEU A 384 -20.75 -14.89 -29.67
CA LEU A 384 -20.01 -14.08 -28.71
C LEU A 384 -19.48 -12.79 -29.36
N GLY A 385 -20.39 -11.85 -29.65
CA GLY A 385 -20.05 -10.50 -30.09
C GLY A 385 -19.34 -9.66 -29.01
N GLU A 386 -19.00 -8.42 -29.33
CA GLU A 386 -18.45 -7.48 -28.34
C GLU A 386 -19.50 -7.17 -27.26
N GLY A 387 -19.20 -7.55 -26.01
CA GLY A 387 -20.07 -7.42 -24.85
C GLY A 387 -19.79 -6.14 -24.05
N LEU A 388 -19.95 -6.18 -22.73
CA LEU A 388 -19.64 -5.03 -21.87
C LEU A 388 -18.13 -4.76 -21.90
N PRO A 389 -17.67 -3.61 -22.46
CA PRO A 389 -16.26 -3.29 -22.50
C PRO A 389 -15.75 -3.08 -21.07
N VAL A 390 -14.60 -3.66 -20.77
CA VAL A 390 -13.95 -3.54 -19.46
C VAL A 390 -12.54 -2.97 -19.61
N PRO A 391 -12.03 -2.24 -18.61
CA PRO A 391 -10.61 -1.90 -18.59
C PRO A 391 -9.76 -3.18 -18.56
N LYS A 392 -8.45 -3.04 -18.72
CA LYS A 392 -7.52 -4.17 -18.62
C LYS A 392 -7.78 -5.00 -17.37
N GLN A 393 -7.99 -6.30 -17.58
CA GLN A 393 -8.23 -7.28 -16.53
C GLN A 393 -6.94 -8.02 -16.18
N ASN A 394 -6.78 -8.39 -14.91
CA ASN A 394 -5.57 -9.09 -14.46
C ASN A 394 -5.66 -10.58 -14.75
N LEU A 395 -4.65 -11.13 -15.43
CA LEU A 395 -4.53 -12.55 -15.74
C LEU A 395 -3.52 -13.27 -14.84
N MET A 396 -2.57 -12.53 -14.27
CA MET A 396 -1.55 -13.09 -13.38
C MET A 396 -1.18 -12.08 -12.30
N VAL A 397 -1.12 -12.53 -11.05
CA VAL A 397 -0.77 -11.70 -9.89
C VAL A 397 0.30 -12.39 -9.06
N LEU A 398 1.40 -11.68 -8.80
CA LEU A 398 2.48 -12.10 -7.90
C LEU A 398 2.27 -11.44 -6.53
N LEU A 399 2.21 -12.24 -5.48
CA LEU A 399 2.14 -11.80 -4.10
C LEU A 399 3.52 -11.97 -3.43
N SER A 400 3.98 -10.91 -2.78
CA SER A 400 5.22 -10.86 -1.99
C SER A 400 4.92 -10.25 -0.61
N SER A 401 5.70 -10.50 0.43
CA SER A 401 5.34 -9.97 1.75
C SER A 401 5.49 -8.44 1.83
N ALA A 402 4.50 -7.79 2.44
CA ALA A 402 4.44 -6.35 2.62
C ALA A 402 5.34 -5.81 3.75
N ASP A 403 5.70 -6.63 4.75
CA ASP A 403 6.61 -6.18 5.81
C ASP A 403 8.06 -6.28 5.32
N PRO A 404 8.80 -5.17 5.21
CA PRO A 404 10.20 -5.18 4.79
C PRO A 404 11.10 -6.05 5.67
N ARG A 405 10.70 -6.33 6.91
CA ARG A 405 11.46 -7.19 7.84
C ARG A 405 11.25 -8.68 7.57
N SER A 406 10.09 -9.08 7.06
CA SER A 406 9.79 -10.47 6.70
C SER A 406 9.92 -10.76 5.21
N SER A 407 9.96 -9.73 4.35
CA SER A 407 9.97 -9.89 2.89
C SER A 407 11.15 -10.68 2.34
N SER A 408 12.31 -10.63 3.00
CA SER A 408 13.45 -11.47 2.62
C SER A 408 13.29 -12.94 3.02
N TRP A 409 12.39 -13.25 3.95
CA TRP A 409 12.24 -14.58 4.57
C TRP A 409 10.92 -15.29 4.26
N SER A 410 9.94 -14.59 3.69
CA SER A 410 8.66 -15.12 3.23
C SER A 410 8.76 -15.62 1.79
N GLY A 411 8.09 -16.73 1.49
CA GLY A 411 7.90 -17.19 0.12
C GLY A 411 6.96 -16.28 -0.68
N GLN A 412 6.91 -16.49 -1.99
CA GLN A 412 6.04 -15.74 -2.91
C GLN A 412 4.89 -16.64 -3.39
N VAL A 413 3.76 -16.03 -3.76
CA VAL A 413 2.63 -16.73 -4.40
C VAL A 413 2.42 -16.16 -5.79
N LEU A 414 2.49 -17.00 -6.83
CA LEU A 414 2.07 -16.60 -8.17
C LEU A 414 0.70 -17.20 -8.49
N VAL A 415 -0.26 -16.36 -8.84
CA VAL A 415 -1.63 -16.77 -9.17
C VAL A 415 -1.93 -16.51 -10.63
N LEU A 416 -2.46 -17.51 -11.34
CA LEU A 416 -2.88 -17.43 -12.74
C LEU A 416 -4.41 -17.59 -12.85
N ALA A 417 -5.02 -16.73 -13.67
CA ALA A 417 -6.47 -16.66 -13.93
C ALA A 417 -7.05 -17.83 -14.75
N ALA A 418 -6.18 -18.69 -15.29
CA ALA A 418 -6.54 -19.93 -15.95
C ALA A 418 -5.40 -20.94 -15.82
N PRO A 419 -5.71 -22.25 -15.77
CA PRO A 419 -4.71 -23.31 -15.71
C PRO A 419 -4.08 -23.65 -17.07
N THR A 420 -4.62 -23.14 -18.18
CA THR A 420 -4.21 -23.45 -19.57
C THR A 420 -2.71 -23.42 -19.84
N PRO A 421 -1.89 -22.48 -19.30
CA PRO A 421 -0.44 -22.49 -19.51
C PRO A 421 0.27 -23.77 -19.05
N PHE A 422 -0.38 -24.59 -18.23
CA PHE A 422 0.15 -25.84 -17.69
C PHE A 422 -0.56 -27.09 -18.24
N ALA A 423 -1.61 -26.94 -19.06
CA ALA A 423 -2.37 -28.07 -19.59
C ALA A 423 -1.51 -28.88 -20.58
N ASP A 424 -1.62 -30.20 -20.57
CA ASP A 424 -0.80 -31.13 -21.36
C ASP A 424 -0.85 -30.80 -22.86
N ALA A 425 -2.04 -30.51 -23.38
CA ALA A 425 -2.22 -30.14 -24.78
C ALA A 425 -1.60 -28.77 -25.13
N SER A 426 -1.50 -27.85 -24.17
CA SER A 426 -1.01 -26.50 -24.41
C SER A 426 0.48 -26.34 -24.11
N LEU A 427 1.02 -27.10 -23.14
CA LEU A 427 2.40 -26.98 -22.67
C LEU A 427 3.42 -27.23 -23.80
N SER A 428 3.11 -28.16 -24.70
CA SER A 428 3.88 -28.49 -25.90
C SER A 428 3.40 -27.78 -27.18
N GLN A 429 2.42 -26.87 -27.09
CA GLN A 429 1.80 -26.25 -28.26
C GLN A 429 2.79 -25.32 -28.99
N PRO A 430 3.01 -25.49 -30.31
CA PRO A 430 3.84 -24.58 -31.08
C PRO A 430 3.24 -23.17 -31.15
N GLY A 431 4.09 -22.15 -31.10
CA GLY A 431 3.68 -20.74 -31.13
C GLY A 431 3.39 -20.11 -29.77
N TYR A 432 3.43 -20.90 -28.70
CA TYR A 432 3.38 -20.46 -27.30
C TYR A 432 4.68 -20.77 -26.55
N GLY A 433 4.95 -20.02 -25.49
CA GLY A 433 6.16 -20.09 -24.67
C GLY A 433 5.95 -20.78 -23.32
N HIS A 434 5.01 -21.70 -23.20
CA HIS A 434 4.62 -22.31 -21.92
C HIS A 434 5.78 -23.06 -21.23
N ALA A 435 6.53 -23.89 -21.95
CA ALA A 435 7.72 -24.56 -21.40
C ALA A 435 8.83 -23.59 -20.95
N ILE A 436 9.03 -22.49 -21.70
CA ILE A 436 9.96 -21.43 -21.32
C ILE A 436 9.48 -20.74 -20.03
N PHE A 437 8.17 -20.50 -19.92
CA PHE A 437 7.56 -19.92 -18.74
C PHE A 437 7.74 -20.80 -17.49
N VAL A 438 7.54 -22.12 -17.58
CA VAL A 438 7.81 -23.05 -16.45
C VAL A 438 9.27 -22.95 -15.99
N ARG A 439 10.23 -22.95 -16.92
CA ARG A 439 11.65 -22.75 -16.60
C ARG A 439 11.91 -21.41 -15.91
N ASP A 440 11.26 -20.36 -16.37
CA ASP A 440 11.39 -19.00 -15.84
C ASP A 440 10.77 -18.90 -14.43
N LEU A 441 9.69 -19.65 -14.14
CA LEU A 441 9.12 -19.80 -12.79
C LEU A 441 10.10 -20.46 -11.83
N VAL A 442 10.73 -21.57 -12.22
CA VAL A 442 11.73 -22.26 -11.38
C VAL A 442 12.89 -21.32 -11.05
N ARG A 443 13.41 -20.59 -12.04
CA ARG A 443 14.50 -19.62 -11.86
C ARG A 443 14.14 -18.43 -10.96
N SER A 444 12.86 -18.14 -10.81
CA SER A 444 12.38 -17.00 -10.02
C SER A 444 11.99 -17.41 -8.61
N LEU A 445 11.14 -18.43 -8.49
CA LEU A 445 10.46 -18.84 -7.24
C LEU A 445 11.21 -19.93 -6.46
N ALA A 446 12.26 -20.52 -7.05
CA ALA A 446 13.10 -21.53 -6.44
C ALA A 446 14.60 -21.27 -6.73
N ASN A 447 15.00 -19.99 -6.67
CA ASN A 447 16.38 -19.58 -6.92
C ASN A 447 17.32 -20.00 -5.77
N ALA A 448 18.62 -20.07 -6.04
CA ALA A 448 19.62 -20.56 -5.09
C ALA A 448 19.65 -19.76 -3.76
N ASP A 449 19.55 -18.43 -3.82
CA ASP A 449 19.56 -17.58 -2.62
C ASP A 449 18.33 -17.84 -1.74
N GLN A 450 17.17 -18.07 -2.35
CA GLN A 450 15.95 -18.42 -1.64
C GLN A 450 16.07 -19.79 -0.97
N LEU A 451 16.63 -20.79 -1.66
CA LEU A 451 16.88 -22.12 -1.08
C LEU A 451 17.80 -22.03 0.15
N VAL A 452 18.85 -21.21 0.08
CA VAL A 452 19.72 -20.95 1.25
C VAL A 452 18.92 -20.40 2.42
N ARG A 453 18.03 -19.43 2.19
CA ARG A 453 17.20 -18.82 3.25
C ARG A 453 16.18 -19.78 3.84
N ILE A 454 15.66 -20.72 3.05
CA ILE A 454 14.75 -21.79 3.51
C ILE A 454 15.49 -22.73 4.48
N ASP A 455 16.75 -23.04 4.19
CA ASP A 455 17.58 -23.96 4.98
C ASP A 455 18.08 -23.34 6.31
N VAL A 456 17.88 -22.03 6.52
CA VAL A 456 18.16 -21.35 7.79
C VAL A 456 17.09 -21.73 8.82
N ASP A 457 17.48 -22.53 9.81
CA ASP A 457 16.60 -22.99 10.89
C ASP A 457 16.02 -21.79 11.66
N ARG A 458 14.72 -21.58 11.50
CA ARG A 458 13.94 -20.53 12.14
C ARG A 458 13.13 -21.16 13.24
N HIS A 459 13.68 -21.16 14.45
CA HIS A 459 12.89 -21.29 15.65
C HIS A 459 12.05 -20.00 15.82
N LEU A 460 10.98 -19.86 15.04
CA LEU A 460 9.96 -18.84 15.29
C LEU A 460 9.45 -19.11 16.70
N ALA A 461 9.71 -18.18 17.62
CA ALA A 461 9.07 -18.22 18.93
C ALA A 461 7.56 -18.30 18.67
N PRO A 462 6.85 -19.29 19.25
CA PRO A 462 5.41 -19.37 19.08
C PRO A 462 4.82 -18.02 19.49
N ALA A 463 3.95 -17.48 18.65
CA ALA A 463 3.25 -16.25 18.96
C ALA A 463 2.62 -16.42 20.35
N LEU A 464 2.88 -15.47 21.25
CA LEU A 464 2.24 -15.49 22.55
C LEU A 464 0.74 -15.60 22.32
N PRO A 465 0.05 -16.58 22.93
CA PRO A 465 -1.39 -16.72 22.75
C PRO A 465 -2.05 -15.39 23.13
N PRO A 466 -3.03 -14.93 22.34
CA PRO A 466 -3.68 -13.65 22.58
C PRO A 466 -4.31 -13.65 23.96
N ILE A 467 -4.00 -12.60 24.73
CA ILE A 467 -4.58 -12.39 26.06
C ILE A 467 -6.09 -12.20 25.88
N THR A 468 -6.85 -13.17 26.37
CA THR A 468 -8.32 -13.17 26.33
C THR A 468 -8.88 -11.95 27.07
N THR A 469 -10.12 -11.55 26.78
CA THR A 469 -10.77 -10.42 27.47
C THR A 469 -10.79 -10.61 28.99
N VAL A 470 -10.90 -11.87 29.45
CA VAL A 470 -10.87 -12.25 30.87
C VAL A 470 -9.47 -12.08 31.45
N GLU A 471 -8.43 -12.56 30.77
CA GLU A 471 -7.04 -12.38 31.23
C GLU A 471 -6.62 -10.91 31.20
N ARG A 472 -7.09 -10.12 30.23
CA ARG A 472 -6.82 -8.68 30.17
C ARG A 472 -7.50 -7.95 31.33
N LEU A 473 -8.72 -8.34 31.69
CA LEU A 473 -9.43 -7.83 32.85
C LEU A 473 -8.73 -8.24 34.15
N PHE A 474 -8.26 -9.48 34.24
CA PHE A 474 -7.47 -10.00 35.36
C PHE A 474 -6.17 -9.22 35.54
N TRP A 475 -5.38 -9.03 34.47
CA TRP A 475 -4.14 -8.25 34.53
C TRP A 475 -4.37 -6.78 34.87
N ARG A 476 -5.48 -6.18 34.41
CA ARG A 476 -5.88 -4.82 34.80
C ARG A 476 -6.29 -4.76 36.28
N LEU A 477 -7.07 -5.72 36.78
CA LEU A 477 -7.41 -5.80 38.20
C LEU A 477 -6.17 -6.03 39.09
N LEU A 478 -5.22 -6.83 38.62
CA LEU A 478 -3.97 -7.10 39.32
C LEU A 478 -3.05 -5.87 39.37
N LEU A 479 -2.76 -5.27 38.21
CA LEU A 479 -1.78 -4.17 38.08
C LEU A 479 -2.35 -2.81 38.50
N ILE A 480 -3.62 -2.53 38.22
CA ILE A 480 -4.28 -1.24 38.50
C ILE A 480 -5.04 -1.29 39.83
N GLY A 481 -5.56 -2.46 40.24
CA GLY A 481 -6.29 -2.60 41.51
C GLY A 481 -5.41 -3.09 42.65
N LEU A 482 -4.80 -4.26 42.49
CA LEU A 482 -4.18 -5.02 43.58
C LEU A 482 -2.82 -4.45 43.99
N LEU A 483 -2.01 -4.00 43.03
CA LEU A 483 -0.71 -3.38 43.30
C LEU A 483 -0.87 -2.03 44.05
N PRO A 484 -1.73 -1.09 43.62
CA PRO A 484 -2.00 0.12 44.39
C PRO A 484 -2.65 -0.16 45.74
N ALA A 485 -3.55 -1.14 45.84
CA ALA A 485 -4.17 -1.54 47.11
C ALA A 485 -3.16 -2.14 48.10
N ALA A 486 -2.22 -2.96 47.62
CA ALA A 486 -1.13 -3.51 48.43
C ALA A 486 -0.19 -2.39 48.93
N TRP A 487 0.14 -1.42 48.08
CA TRP A 487 0.90 -0.23 48.48
C TRP A 487 0.14 0.64 49.49
N LEU A 488 -1.18 0.78 49.34
CA LEU A 488 -2.04 1.50 50.28
C LEU A 488 -2.10 0.78 51.64
N LEU A 489 -2.17 -0.55 51.64
CA LEU A 489 -2.12 -1.40 52.84
C LEU A 489 -0.77 -1.31 53.54
N VAL A 490 0.34 -1.36 52.79
CA VAL A 490 1.70 -1.18 53.35
C VAL A 490 1.87 0.23 53.92
N ALA A 491 1.35 1.26 53.24
CA ALA A 491 1.34 2.63 53.74
C ALA A 491 0.50 2.77 55.04
N LEU A 492 -0.68 2.17 55.10
CA LEU A 492 -1.55 2.15 56.28
C LEU A 492 -0.92 1.40 57.46
N ARG A 493 -0.20 0.30 57.19
CA ARG A 493 0.47 -0.52 58.20
C ARG A 493 1.72 0.18 58.78
N ARG A 494 2.51 0.87 57.94
CA ARG A 494 3.68 1.66 58.37
C ARG A 494 3.33 2.96 59.10
N LEU A 495 2.13 3.53 58.87
CA LEU A 495 1.66 4.74 59.55
C LEU A 495 1.09 4.48 60.96
N GLN A 496 1.11 3.24 61.48
CA GLN A 496 0.53 2.84 62.78
C GLN A 496 -0.91 3.36 63.05
N LEU A 497 -1.66 3.70 62.00
CA LEU A 497 -3.03 4.24 62.10
C LEU A 497 -4.01 3.23 62.72
N PHE A 498 -3.70 1.94 62.69
CA PHE A 498 -4.51 0.90 63.35
C PHE A 498 -4.59 1.04 64.88
N ARG A 499 -3.64 1.73 65.56
CA ARG A 499 -3.71 1.90 67.02
C ARG A 499 -4.52 3.12 67.47
N GLN A 500 -4.85 4.05 66.57
CA GLN A 500 -5.58 5.29 66.93
C GLN A 500 -6.97 5.43 66.29
N ILE A 501 -7.36 4.55 65.36
CA ILE A 501 -8.70 4.60 64.77
C ILE A 501 -9.62 3.55 65.43
N ARG A 502 -10.36 3.95 66.48
CA ARG A 502 -11.59 3.23 66.87
C ARG A 502 -12.69 3.57 65.86
N VAL A 503 -12.78 2.80 64.77
CA VAL A 503 -13.89 2.93 63.80
C VAL A 503 -15.15 2.30 64.42
N ARG A 504 -16.13 3.13 64.78
CA ARG A 504 -17.52 2.66 64.94
C ARG A 504 -18.04 2.22 63.55
N PRO A 505 -18.60 1.02 63.38
CA PRO A 505 -18.84 0.41 62.08
C PRO A 505 -20.12 0.97 61.45
N ARG A 506 -20.09 2.19 60.90
CA ARG A 506 -21.26 2.71 60.18
C ARG A 506 -21.06 3.36 58.82
N SER A 507 -19.84 3.44 58.26
CA SER A 507 -19.76 4.03 56.90
C SER A 507 -18.57 3.61 56.02
N LEU A 508 -18.13 2.34 56.08
CA LEU A 508 -17.38 1.77 54.94
C LEU A 508 -18.21 1.81 53.63
N ARG A 509 -19.55 1.78 53.75
CA ARG A 509 -20.49 1.98 52.63
C ARG A 509 -20.41 3.38 52.00
N ALA A 510 -20.02 4.43 52.73
CA ALA A 510 -20.01 5.80 52.20
C ALA A 510 -18.81 6.12 51.30
N ILE A 511 -17.72 5.33 51.39
CA ILE A 511 -16.52 5.49 50.54
C ILE A 511 -16.51 4.45 49.41
N LEU A 512 -16.99 3.23 49.68
CA LEU A 512 -17.12 2.18 48.66
C LEU A 512 -18.27 2.45 47.68
N ALA A 513 -19.34 3.13 48.09
CA ALA A 513 -20.45 3.47 47.20
C ALA A 513 -20.03 4.39 46.05
N PRO A 514 -19.40 5.56 46.23
CA PRO A 514 -19.02 6.41 45.10
C PRO A 514 -17.93 5.80 44.22
N ALA A 515 -16.97 5.06 44.78
CA ALA A 515 -15.95 4.35 43.99
C ALA A 515 -16.56 3.19 43.18
N GLY A 516 -17.49 2.44 43.78
CA GLY A 516 -18.28 1.42 43.10
C GLY A 516 -19.21 2.03 42.03
N LEU A 517 -19.82 3.18 42.30
CA LEU A 517 -20.69 3.90 41.38
C LEU A 517 -19.92 4.52 40.22
N ILE A 518 -18.68 4.99 40.42
CA ILE A 518 -17.78 5.44 39.36
C ILE A 518 -17.31 4.24 38.52
N CYS A 519 -16.95 3.11 39.13
CA CYS A 519 -16.64 1.89 38.38
C CYS A 519 -17.84 1.37 37.59
N ILE A 520 -19.04 1.37 38.17
CA ILE A 520 -20.30 0.99 37.51
C ILE A 520 -20.68 2.02 36.44
N ALA A 521 -20.49 3.32 36.66
CA ALA A 521 -20.73 4.36 35.66
C ALA A 521 -19.72 4.27 34.50
N CYS A 522 -18.46 3.95 34.76
CA CYS A 522 -17.46 3.67 33.72
C CYS A 522 -17.75 2.36 32.96
N LEU A 523 -18.36 1.37 33.62
CA LEU A 523 -18.83 0.13 32.99
C LEU A 523 -20.13 0.34 32.18
N LEU A 524 -21.06 1.16 32.67
CA LEU A 524 -22.33 1.48 32.01
C LEU A 524 -22.19 2.56 30.93
N ALA A 525 -21.21 3.45 31.00
CA ALA A 525 -20.95 4.46 29.95
C ALA A 525 -20.65 3.84 28.57
N GLY A 526 -20.26 2.56 28.52
CA GLY A 526 -20.14 1.81 27.27
C GLY A 526 -21.47 1.34 26.67
N HIS A 527 -22.59 1.41 27.40
CA HIS A 527 -23.89 0.82 27.04
C HIS A 527 -25.10 1.76 27.22
N ILE A 528 -24.92 3.03 27.59
CA ILE A 528 -26.02 3.99 27.72
C ILE A 528 -26.24 4.70 26.37
N ASP A 529 -27.39 4.46 25.74
CA ASP A 529 -27.93 5.24 24.62
C ASP A 529 -28.46 6.60 25.10
N GLY A 530 -27.54 7.44 25.60
CA GLY A 530 -27.82 8.82 25.99
C GLY A 530 -27.54 9.82 24.85
N PRO A 531 -27.93 11.09 24.99
CA PRO A 531 -27.58 12.14 24.05
C PRO A 531 -26.05 12.22 23.89
N ARG A 532 -25.54 11.80 22.73
CA ARG A 532 -24.12 11.91 22.38
C ARG A 532 -23.82 13.33 21.94
N LEU A 533 -22.98 14.02 22.72
CA LEU A 533 -22.40 15.30 22.37
C LEU A 533 -21.26 15.09 21.38
N ASP A 534 -21.35 15.71 20.21
CA ASP A 534 -20.23 15.76 19.27
C ASP A 534 -19.30 16.91 19.67
N LEU A 535 -18.15 16.53 20.23
CA LEU A 535 -17.10 17.46 20.68
C LEU A 535 -16.02 17.65 19.61
N THR A 536 -16.20 17.11 18.40
CA THR A 536 -15.28 17.40 17.30
C THR A 536 -15.42 18.87 16.90
N ALA A 537 -14.29 19.52 16.59
CA ALA A 537 -14.27 20.95 16.24
C ALA A 537 -15.24 21.27 15.08
N ASP A 538 -15.32 20.35 14.10
CA ASP A 538 -16.16 20.49 12.91
C ASP A 538 -17.53 19.77 13.03
N ARG A 539 -17.87 19.21 14.20
CA ARG A 539 -19.10 18.44 14.46
C ARG A 539 -19.41 17.32 13.44
N VAL A 540 -18.37 16.63 12.97
CA VAL A 540 -18.38 15.69 11.82
C VAL A 540 -19.36 14.51 11.98
N HIS A 541 -19.87 14.27 13.19
CA HIS A 541 -20.83 13.20 13.50
C HIS A 541 -22.27 13.71 13.70
N THR A 542 -22.55 14.98 13.43
CA THR A 542 -23.91 15.55 13.44
C THR A 542 -24.26 16.17 12.10
N LEU A 543 -25.47 15.86 11.62
CA LEU A 543 -26.00 16.43 10.38
C LEU A 543 -26.06 17.96 10.47
N THR A 544 -25.66 18.61 9.39
CA THR A 544 -25.74 20.06 9.22
C THR A 544 -27.18 20.53 9.00
N GLY A 545 -27.45 21.82 9.29
CA GLY A 545 -28.74 22.44 8.97
C GLY A 545 -29.06 22.34 7.48
N THR A 546 -28.07 22.60 6.61
CA THR A 546 -28.17 22.47 5.15
C THR A 546 -28.60 21.08 4.70
N THR A 547 -28.06 20.02 5.31
CA THR A 547 -28.48 18.64 4.99
C THR A 547 -29.88 18.35 5.51
N LEU A 548 -30.27 18.85 6.67
CA LEU A 548 -31.65 18.72 7.17
C LEU A 548 -32.65 19.43 6.27
N ASP A 549 -32.34 20.66 5.84
CA ASP A 549 -33.18 21.44 4.92
C ASP A 549 -33.31 20.75 3.56
N ALA A 550 -32.21 20.20 3.02
CA ALA A 550 -32.23 19.42 1.80
C ALA A 550 -33.14 18.18 1.94
N LEU A 551 -33.06 17.47 3.05
CA LEU A 551 -33.91 16.29 3.28
C LEU A 551 -35.40 16.68 3.43
N GLN A 552 -35.70 17.84 4.04
CA GLN A 552 -37.06 18.36 4.18
C GLN A 552 -37.66 18.91 2.87
N SER A 553 -36.81 19.24 1.89
CA SER A 553 -37.27 19.72 0.58
C SER A 553 -38.03 18.66 -0.25
N LEU A 554 -37.96 17.38 0.14
CA LEU A 554 -38.73 16.28 -0.44
C LEU A 554 -39.65 15.68 0.63
N PRO A 555 -40.94 16.09 0.71
CA PRO A 555 -41.84 15.65 1.78
C PRO A 555 -42.18 14.15 1.73
N ASP A 556 -42.15 13.54 0.55
CA ASP A 556 -42.43 12.11 0.34
C ASP A 556 -41.16 11.23 0.39
N LEU A 557 -40.06 11.76 0.93
CA LEU A 557 -38.78 11.06 0.97
C LEU A 557 -38.84 9.89 1.98
N ARG A 558 -38.64 8.68 1.46
CA ARG A 558 -38.45 7.46 2.26
C ARG A 558 -37.03 6.97 2.13
N SER A 559 -36.44 6.55 3.26
CA SER A 559 -35.10 5.98 3.28
C SER A 559 -35.09 4.55 3.82
N GLU A 560 -34.40 3.67 3.10
CA GLU A 560 -34.26 2.25 3.42
C GLU A 560 -32.79 1.97 3.69
N LEU A 561 -32.42 1.78 4.96
CA LEU A 561 -31.09 1.39 5.37
C LEU A 561 -30.93 -0.13 5.20
N VAL A 562 -30.20 -0.54 4.17
CA VAL A 562 -29.97 -1.94 3.84
C VAL A 562 -28.66 -2.38 4.45
N VAL A 563 -28.72 -3.28 5.42
CA VAL A 563 -27.55 -3.74 6.17
C VAL A 563 -27.49 -5.26 6.32
N SER A 564 -26.29 -5.81 6.31
CA SER A 564 -26.06 -7.21 6.69
C SER A 564 -26.48 -7.47 8.15
N PRO A 565 -26.76 -8.73 8.53
CA PRO A 565 -27.09 -9.10 9.90
C PRO A 565 -26.01 -8.65 10.88
N ALA A 566 -26.41 -8.29 12.11
CA ALA A 566 -25.46 -7.89 13.16
C ALA A 566 -24.44 -9.00 13.51
N SER A 567 -24.76 -10.26 13.19
CA SER A 567 -23.86 -11.40 13.29
C SER A 567 -22.82 -11.47 12.17
N GLN A 568 -22.99 -10.72 11.07
CA GLN A 568 -22.06 -10.62 9.94
C GLN A 568 -21.20 -9.34 9.97
N LEU A 569 -21.73 -8.25 10.53
CA LEU A 569 -21.05 -6.95 10.60
C LEU A 569 -19.87 -6.94 11.62
N PRO A 570 -18.67 -6.45 11.24
CA PRO A 570 -17.55 -6.19 12.16
C PRO A 570 -17.85 -5.12 13.21
N PRO A 571 -17.10 -5.07 14.35
CA PRO A 571 -17.31 -4.06 15.40
C PRO A 571 -17.27 -2.62 14.92
N HIS A 572 -16.35 -2.26 14.01
CA HIS A 572 -16.26 -0.90 13.48
C HIS A 572 -17.47 -0.58 12.58
N MET A 573 -17.95 -1.54 11.77
CA MET A 573 -19.17 -1.38 10.97
C MET A 573 -20.43 -1.25 11.80
N LYS A 574 -20.53 -1.97 12.93
CA LYS A 574 -21.65 -1.79 13.87
C LYS A 574 -21.70 -0.35 14.39
N ARG A 575 -20.54 0.28 14.61
CA ARG A 575 -20.46 1.71 14.98
C ARG A 575 -20.89 2.60 13.83
N VAL A 576 -20.44 2.32 12.59
CA VAL A 576 -20.87 3.06 11.39
C VAL A 576 -22.40 3.03 11.27
N VAL A 577 -22.99 1.83 11.28
CA VAL A 577 -24.45 1.65 11.17
C VAL A 577 -25.18 2.36 12.31
N ALA A 578 -24.72 2.21 13.55
CA ALA A 578 -25.34 2.89 14.69
C ALA A 578 -25.25 4.43 14.58
N GLN A 579 -24.15 4.96 14.03
CA GLN A 579 -24.00 6.40 13.80
C GLN A 579 -24.90 6.90 12.68
N VAL A 580 -25.03 6.15 11.57
CA VAL A 580 -25.98 6.47 10.49
C VAL A 580 -27.42 6.44 11.02
N GLN A 581 -27.80 5.40 11.77
CA GLN A 581 -29.14 5.32 12.39
C GLN A 581 -29.39 6.47 13.36
N ALA A 582 -28.39 6.85 14.17
CA ALA A 582 -28.50 8.00 15.07
C ALA A 582 -28.64 9.33 14.30
N ALA A 583 -27.97 9.48 13.16
CA ALA A 583 -28.10 10.63 12.29
C ALA A 583 -29.50 10.72 11.67
N LEU A 584 -30.02 9.61 11.12
CA LEU A 584 -31.36 9.52 10.55
C LEU A 584 -32.47 9.68 11.61
N SER A 585 -32.28 9.16 12.82
CA SER A 585 -33.26 9.34 13.92
C SER A 585 -33.41 10.80 14.36
N ARG A 586 -32.42 11.63 14.07
CA ARG A 586 -32.45 13.08 14.35
C ARG A 586 -33.00 13.87 13.17
N SER A 587 -33.18 13.27 12.00
CA SER A 587 -33.87 13.90 10.87
C SER A 587 -35.37 13.64 10.96
N SER A 588 -36.17 14.47 10.30
CA SER A 588 -37.64 14.39 10.26
C SER A 588 -38.17 13.41 9.20
N ILE A 589 -37.34 12.46 8.73
CA ILE A 589 -37.61 11.62 7.55
C ILE A 589 -38.11 10.25 7.99
N GLU A 590 -39.04 9.68 7.23
CA GLU A 590 -39.44 8.28 7.39
C GLU A 590 -38.30 7.34 6.96
N TRP A 591 -37.83 6.48 7.87
CA TRP A 591 -36.75 5.54 7.58
C TRP A 591 -37.00 4.16 8.15
N GLU A 592 -36.63 3.14 7.39
CA GLU A 592 -36.68 1.74 7.80
C GLU A 592 -35.29 1.10 7.69
N THR A 593 -35.03 0.07 8.50
CA THR A 593 -33.80 -0.74 8.39
C THR A 593 -34.14 -2.13 7.92
N HIS A 594 -33.66 -2.51 6.75
CA HIS A 594 -33.74 -3.88 6.25
C HIS A 594 -32.47 -4.64 6.59
N ARG A 595 -32.61 -5.66 7.44
CA ARG A 595 -31.52 -6.58 7.76
C ARG A 595 -31.57 -7.79 6.84
N LEU A 596 -30.57 -7.93 5.99
CA LEU A 596 -30.46 -8.98 4.99
C LEU A 596 -30.27 -10.37 5.63
N GLY A 597 -31.36 -11.07 5.92
CA GLY A 597 -31.36 -12.46 6.34
C GLY A 597 -31.59 -13.45 5.19
N ALA A 598 -31.71 -14.74 5.54
CA ALA A 598 -32.13 -15.79 4.60
C ALA A 598 -33.59 -15.61 4.08
N SER A 599 -34.37 -14.71 4.68
CA SER A 599 -35.80 -14.48 4.40
C SER A 599 -36.12 -13.38 3.39
N VAL A 600 -35.12 -12.67 2.83
CA VAL A 600 -35.37 -11.61 1.83
C VAL A 600 -35.50 -12.22 0.43
N SER A 601 -36.57 -11.89 -0.28
CA SER A 601 -36.85 -12.40 -1.65
C SER A 601 -35.73 -12.03 -2.64
N ALA A 602 -35.50 -12.89 -3.64
CA ALA A 602 -34.52 -12.65 -4.70
C ALA A 602 -34.83 -11.36 -5.49
N ALA A 603 -36.12 -11.08 -5.73
CA ALA A 603 -36.58 -9.88 -6.41
C ALA A 603 -36.20 -8.59 -5.65
N THR A 604 -36.37 -8.56 -4.33
CA THR A 604 -35.98 -7.40 -3.49
C THR A 604 -34.47 -7.18 -3.50
N ARG A 605 -33.66 -8.26 -3.48
CA ARG A 605 -32.20 -8.13 -3.62
C ARG A 605 -31.79 -7.59 -4.98
N GLN A 606 -32.45 -8.05 -6.04
CA GLN A 606 -32.20 -7.58 -7.40
C GLN A 606 -32.55 -6.09 -7.54
N GLN A 607 -33.63 -5.65 -6.90
CA GLN A 607 -34.00 -4.23 -6.85
C GLN A 607 -32.92 -3.36 -6.18
N TRP A 608 -32.39 -3.75 -5.02
CA TRP A 608 -31.32 -2.99 -4.36
C TRP A 608 -29.99 -3.04 -5.13
N THR A 609 -29.72 -4.17 -5.80
CA THR A 609 -28.53 -4.29 -6.66
C THR A 609 -28.66 -3.37 -7.88
N ALA A 610 -29.85 -3.28 -8.46
CA ALA A 610 -30.16 -2.37 -9.56
C ALA A 610 -30.10 -0.89 -9.13
N SER A 611 -30.45 -0.57 -7.88
CA SER A 611 -30.28 0.79 -7.34
C SER A 611 -28.84 1.16 -6.98
N GLY A 612 -27.90 0.21 -7.07
CA GLY A 612 -26.47 0.44 -6.88
C GLY A 612 -25.91 -0.04 -5.53
N ILE A 613 -26.75 -0.57 -4.63
CA ILE A 613 -26.30 -1.14 -3.36
C ILE A 613 -25.69 -2.51 -3.63
N ARG A 614 -24.36 -2.58 -3.58
CA ARG A 614 -23.60 -3.82 -3.82
C ARG A 614 -22.92 -4.27 -2.54
N PRO A 615 -22.76 -5.58 -2.33
CA PRO A 615 -21.92 -6.06 -1.25
C PRO A 615 -20.49 -5.57 -1.43
N PHE A 616 -19.89 -5.09 -0.34
CA PHE A 616 -18.49 -4.72 -0.30
C PHE A 616 -17.79 -5.44 0.85
N ASP A 617 -16.49 -5.47 0.75
CA ASP A 617 -15.65 -6.29 1.58
C ASP A 617 -15.16 -5.52 2.81
N VAL A 618 -15.34 -6.11 4.00
CA VAL A 618 -14.93 -5.50 5.26
C VAL A 618 -14.24 -6.48 6.19
N GLU A 619 -13.12 -6.03 6.75
CA GLU A 619 -12.29 -6.82 7.65
C GLU A 619 -13.06 -7.18 8.94
N ARG A 620 -13.18 -8.47 9.23
CA ARG A 620 -13.81 -9.00 10.43
C ARG A 620 -12.81 -9.84 11.22
N VAL A 621 -12.44 -9.36 12.40
CA VAL A 621 -11.71 -10.19 13.37
C VAL A 621 -12.71 -11.12 14.06
N ALA A 622 -12.64 -12.42 13.78
CA ALA A 622 -13.44 -13.45 14.44
C ALA A 622 -12.52 -14.60 14.87
N HIS A 623 -12.54 -14.96 16.16
CA HIS A 623 -11.67 -15.98 16.75
C HIS A 623 -10.18 -15.75 16.41
N ASP A 624 -9.71 -14.51 16.57
CA ASP A 624 -8.33 -14.08 16.31
C ASP A 624 -7.80 -14.37 14.89
N THR A 625 -8.70 -14.64 13.95
CA THR A 625 -8.43 -14.63 12.51
C THR A 625 -9.11 -13.43 11.88
N SER A 626 -8.33 -12.60 11.19
CA SER A 626 -8.89 -11.58 10.31
C SER A 626 -9.49 -12.30 9.09
N ARG A 627 -10.81 -12.26 8.97
CA ARG A 627 -11.56 -12.80 7.84
C ARG A 627 -12.31 -11.64 7.21
N VAL A 628 -12.20 -11.44 5.91
CA VAL A 628 -12.96 -10.37 5.28
C VAL A 628 -14.34 -10.90 4.91
N GLY A 629 -15.34 -10.35 5.56
CA GLY A 629 -16.74 -10.66 5.32
C GLY A 629 -17.28 -9.72 4.25
N ARG A 630 -17.98 -10.29 3.27
CA ARG A 630 -18.77 -9.51 2.34
C ARG A 630 -20.01 -9.02 3.08
N VAL A 631 -20.12 -7.73 3.27
CA VAL A 631 -21.23 -7.08 3.96
C VAL A 631 -21.92 -6.12 3.02
N ILE A 632 -23.20 -5.90 3.26
CA ILE A 632 -23.95 -4.83 2.64
C ILE A 632 -24.19 -3.79 3.74
N ALA A 633 -23.92 -2.54 3.42
CA ALA A 633 -24.31 -1.38 4.20
C ALA A 633 -24.48 -0.24 3.21
N GLY A 634 -25.71 0.00 2.78
CA GLY A 634 -26.06 1.05 1.83
C GLY A 634 -27.36 1.72 2.25
N LEU A 635 -27.61 2.91 1.74
CA LEU A 635 -28.85 3.64 1.98
C LEU A 635 -29.56 3.85 0.66
N SER A 636 -30.77 3.32 0.53
CA SER A 636 -31.65 3.60 -0.61
C SER A 636 -32.57 4.75 -0.24
N LEU A 637 -32.69 5.73 -1.14
CA LEU A 637 -33.58 6.88 -0.98
C LEU A 637 -34.58 6.89 -2.13
N ARG A 638 -35.87 7.05 -1.80
CA ARG A 638 -36.96 7.06 -2.77
C ARG A 638 -37.88 8.25 -2.53
N SER A 639 -38.30 8.89 -3.61
CA SER A 639 -39.29 9.96 -3.60
C SER A 639 -40.15 9.84 -4.87
N GLY A 640 -41.45 9.58 -4.70
CA GLY A 640 -42.33 9.21 -5.82
C GLY A 640 -41.80 7.98 -6.58
N ASP A 641 -41.71 8.08 -7.91
CA ASP A 641 -41.21 7.02 -8.79
C ASP A 641 -39.67 7.00 -8.93
N ARG A 642 -38.97 7.94 -8.31
CA ARG A 642 -37.50 8.05 -8.41
C ARG A 642 -36.83 7.39 -7.22
N GLN A 643 -35.78 6.63 -7.52
CA GLN A 643 -34.96 5.95 -6.53
C GLN A 643 -33.47 6.20 -6.80
N THR A 644 -32.70 6.44 -5.75
CA THR A 644 -31.24 6.51 -5.80
C THR A 644 -30.64 5.80 -4.59
N ALA A 645 -29.35 5.53 -4.59
CA ALA A 645 -28.67 4.94 -3.45
C ALA A 645 -27.36 5.67 -3.10
N ILE A 646 -27.00 5.56 -1.84
CA ILE A 646 -25.63 5.66 -1.34
C ILE A 646 -25.10 4.22 -1.30
N PRO A 647 -24.22 3.83 -2.24
CA PRO A 647 -23.91 2.42 -2.48
C PRO A 647 -23.12 1.78 -1.34
N ARG A 648 -22.35 2.58 -0.58
CA ARG A 648 -21.43 2.10 0.45
C ARG A 648 -21.39 3.02 1.67
N LEU A 649 -21.69 2.46 2.85
CA LEU A 649 -21.56 3.09 4.16
C LEU A 649 -20.50 2.37 4.98
N ASP A 650 -19.30 2.94 5.10
CA ASP A 650 -18.21 2.40 5.90
C ASP A 650 -17.48 3.51 6.68
N ALA A 651 -16.33 3.19 7.27
CA ALA A 651 -15.55 4.16 8.04
C ALA A 651 -15.00 5.33 7.19
N ARG A 652 -14.98 5.21 5.86
CA ARG A 652 -14.49 6.24 4.92
C ARG A 652 -15.61 7.14 4.40
N THR A 653 -16.78 6.59 4.15
CA THR A 653 -17.95 7.37 3.69
C THR A 653 -18.72 8.02 4.84
N LEU A 654 -18.64 7.47 6.06
CA LEU A 654 -19.33 8.02 7.23
C LEU A 654 -18.97 9.49 7.54
N PRO A 655 -17.69 9.93 7.52
CA PRO A 655 -17.36 11.35 7.66
C PRO A 655 -18.00 12.27 6.60
N HIS A 656 -18.40 11.71 5.46
CA HIS A 656 -18.98 12.42 4.31
C HIS A 656 -20.51 12.25 4.23
N LEU A 657 -21.16 11.79 5.30
CA LEU A 657 -22.59 11.48 5.29
C LEU A 657 -23.45 12.68 4.89
N ASP A 658 -23.13 13.89 5.34
CA ASP A 658 -23.84 15.13 4.93
C ASP A 658 -23.82 15.33 3.41
N PHE A 659 -22.63 15.24 2.80
CA PHE A 659 -22.48 15.35 1.37
C PHE A 659 -23.25 14.25 0.65
N LEU A 660 -23.11 12.99 1.07
CA LEU A 660 -23.74 11.85 0.40
C LEU A 660 -25.27 11.91 0.43
N LEU A 661 -25.85 12.33 1.56
CA LEU A 661 -27.30 12.52 1.69
C LEU A 661 -27.79 13.67 0.81
N THR A 662 -27.11 14.81 0.86
CA THR A 662 -27.48 16.00 0.08
C THR A 662 -27.35 15.73 -1.43
N ALA A 663 -26.26 15.08 -1.86
CA ALA A 663 -26.05 14.66 -3.24
C ALA A 663 -27.12 13.67 -3.72
N ALA A 664 -27.54 12.74 -2.85
CA ALA A 664 -28.63 11.81 -3.19
C ALA A 664 -29.97 12.53 -3.37
N VAL A 665 -30.30 13.50 -2.51
CA VAL A 665 -31.49 14.34 -2.66
C VAL A 665 -31.44 15.12 -3.98
N GLU A 666 -30.31 15.72 -4.32
CA GLU A 666 -30.16 16.44 -5.60
C GLU A 666 -30.34 15.53 -6.81
N ARG A 667 -29.83 14.28 -6.77
CA ARG A 667 -30.11 13.28 -7.82
C ARG A 667 -31.60 12.94 -7.91
N LEU A 668 -32.32 12.86 -6.79
CA LEU A 668 -33.77 12.62 -6.80
C LEU A 668 -34.55 13.79 -7.40
N LYS A 669 -34.18 15.03 -7.05
CA LYS A 669 -34.82 16.24 -7.59
C LYS A 669 -34.60 16.41 -9.09
N THR A 670 -33.35 16.24 -9.54
CA THR A 670 -32.97 16.43 -10.96
C THR A 670 -33.29 15.23 -11.82
N GLY A 671 -33.37 14.03 -11.24
CA GLY A 671 -33.52 12.77 -11.98
C GLY A 671 -32.29 12.37 -12.79
N ARG A 672 -31.16 13.06 -12.59
CA ARG A 672 -29.89 12.83 -13.31
C ARG A 672 -28.80 12.47 -12.31
N SER A 673 -27.96 11.51 -12.68
CA SER A 673 -26.75 11.20 -11.92
C SER A 673 -25.57 11.97 -12.54
N PRO A 674 -24.65 12.51 -11.74
CA PRO A 674 -23.50 13.25 -12.25
C PRO A 674 -22.58 12.30 -13.04
N ARG A 675 -22.33 12.64 -14.31
CA ARG A 675 -21.48 11.87 -15.22
C ARG A 675 -20.11 12.51 -15.33
N LEU A 676 -19.10 11.79 -14.83
CA LEU A 676 -17.71 12.22 -14.87
C LEU A 676 -16.96 11.40 -15.92
N THR A 677 -16.42 12.09 -16.94
CA THR A 677 -15.51 11.47 -17.89
C THR A 677 -14.11 11.43 -17.32
N VAL A 678 -13.56 10.23 -17.13
CA VAL A 678 -12.21 10.02 -16.62
C VAL A 678 -11.30 9.62 -17.77
N VAL A 679 -10.38 10.52 -18.10
CA VAL A 679 -9.34 10.27 -19.11
C VAL A 679 -8.09 9.74 -18.41
N SER A 680 -7.68 8.53 -18.77
CA SER A 680 -6.43 7.94 -18.27
C SER A 680 -5.84 6.98 -19.31
N ASP A 681 -4.52 7.04 -19.50
CA ASP A 681 -3.78 6.07 -20.33
C ASP A 681 -2.93 5.14 -19.47
N LEU A 682 -2.68 3.96 -20.01
CA LEU A 682 -1.82 2.95 -19.41
C LEU A 682 -0.36 3.45 -19.43
N PRO A 683 0.38 3.38 -18.30
CA PRO A 683 1.79 3.74 -18.30
C PRO A 683 2.55 2.92 -19.35
N ARG A 684 3.40 3.56 -20.14
CA ARG A 684 4.25 2.90 -21.14
C ARG A 684 5.71 3.08 -20.75
N LEU A 685 6.54 2.11 -21.08
CA LEU A 685 7.99 2.27 -21.00
C LEU A 685 8.42 3.46 -21.87
N SER A 686 9.47 4.15 -21.44
CA SER A 686 10.06 5.19 -22.28
C SER A 686 10.62 4.57 -23.57
N PRO A 687 10.76 5.35 -24.67
CA PRO A 687 11.37 4.86 -25.90
C PRO A 687 12.77 4.27 -25.69
N ALA A 688 13.56 4.86 -24.78
CA ALA A 688 14.90 4.39 -24.45
C ALA A 688 14.89 3.02 -23.78
N GLU A 689 14.02 2.81 -22.77
CA GLU A 689 13.87 1.51 -22.12
C GLU A 689 13.27 0.46 -23.06
N ALA A 690 12.24 0.84 -23.82
CA ALA A 690 11.65 -0.06 -24.81
C ALA A 690 12.71 -0.54 -25.81
N LEU A 691 13.60 0.35 -26.25
CA LEU A 691 14.70 0.02 -27.15
C LEU A 691 15.78 -0.85 -26.48
N GLU A 692 16.34 -0.37 -25.36
CA GLU A 692 17.47 -1.02 -24.67
C GLU A 692 17.08 -2.39 -24.09
N ASP A 693 15.87 -2.49 -23.55
CA ASP A 693 15.51 -3.58 -22.65
C ASP A 693 14.73 -4.69 -23.34
N TYR A 694 14.09 -4.33 -24.46
CA TYR A 694 13.21 -5.22 -25.19
C TYR A 694 13.59 -5.32 -26.66
N GLN A 695 13.56 -4.23 -27.43
CA GLN A 695 13.73 -4.28 -28.89
C GLN A 695 15.11 -4.80 -29.30
N LYS A 696 16.19 -4.34 -28.66
CA LYS A 696 17.56 -4.87 -28.90
C LYS A 696 17.71 -6.36 -28.58
N LYS A 697 16.83 -6.91 -27.74
CA LYS A 697 16.81 -8.32 -27.34
C LYS A 697 15.78 -9.14 -28.11
N GLY A 698 15.15 -8.56 -29.14
CA GLY A 698 14.06 -9.20 -29.91
C GLY A 698 12.78 -9.41 -29.10
N LEU A 699 12.59 -8.69 -28.00
CA LEU A 699 11.43 -8.80 -27.11
C LEU A 699 10.45 -7.66 -27.35
N SER A 700 9.17 -7.89 -27.05
CA SER A 700 8.14 -6.85 -27.08
C SER A 700 8.05 -6.14 -25.74
N ALA A 701 8.04 -4.80 -25.75
CA ALA A 701 7.93 -4.00 -24.54
C ALA A 701 6.54 -4.13 -23.89
N PRO A 702 6.44 -4.31 -22.56
CA PRO A 702 5.18 -4.38 -21.85
C PRO A 702 4.36 -3.09 -21.94
N ARG A 703 3.05 -3.25 -22.08
CA ARG A 703 2.00 -2.24 -22.03
C ARG A 703 1.46 -2.23 -20.60
N GLY A 704 1.51 -1.09 -19.92
CA GLY A 704 1.22 -0.99 -18.49
C GLY A 704 -0.21 -1.35 -18.10
N VAL A 705 -0.39 -1.49 -16.80
CA VAL A 705 -1.66 -1.77 -16.12
C VAL A 705 -2.44 -0.47 -15.88
N ASP A 706 -3.74 -0.56 -15.62
CA ASP A 706 -4.48 0.61 -15.16
C ASP A 706 -4.02 0.94 -13.73
N VAL A 707 -3.41 2.11 -13.56
CA VAL A 707 -2.82 2.56 -12.29
C VAL A 707 -3.72 3.51 -11.52
N TYR A 708 -4.91 3.84 -12.04
CA TYR A 708 -5.88 4.75 -11.42
C TYR A 708 -7.22 4.06 -11.13
N HIS A 709 -7.23 2.73 -11.02
CA HIS A 709 -8.44 1.95 -10.80
C HIS A 709 -9.11 2.34 -9.46
N GLN A 710 -8.33 2.46 -8.39
CA GLN A 710 -8.86 2.83 -7.07
C GLN A 710 -9.48 4.23 -7.05
N ALA A 711 -8.92 5.17 -7.81
CA ALA A 711 -9.48 6.51 -7.94
C ALA A 711 -10.88 6.47 -8.58
N LYS A 712 -11.05 5.68 -9.65
CA LYS A 712 -12.36 5.49 -10.30
C LYS A 712 -13.37 4.81 -9.38
N GLN A 713 -12.94 3.76 -8.67
CA GLN A 713 -13.79 3.05 -7.70
C GLN A 713 -14.22 3.95 -6.54
N LEU A 714 -13.29 4.78 -6.01
CA LEU A 714 -13.59 5.76 -4.97
C LEU A 714 -14.70 6.72 -5.41
N LEU A 715 -14.63 7.23 -6.64
CA LEU A 715 -15.66 8.14 -7.16
C LEU A 715 -17.00 7.42 -7.39
N GLN A 716 -17.01 6.17 -7.85
CA GLN A 716 -18.23 5.38 -7.95
C GLN A 716 -18.89 5.16 -6.56
N ASP A 717 -18.10 4.91 -5.51
CA ASP A 717 -18.59 4.76 -4.14
C ASP A 717 -19.30 6.04 -3.62
N TYR A 718 -19.03 7.22 -4.21
CA TYR A 718 -19.66 8.51 -3.90
C TYR A 718 -20.86 8.84 -4.81
N GLY A 719 -21.25 7.93 -5.70
CA GLY A 719 -22.43 8.07 -6.55
C GLY A 719 -22.19 8.77 -7.89
N TYR A 720 -20.94 8.89 -8.33
CA TYR A 720 -20.60 9.38 -9.67
C TYR A 720 -20.69 8.27 -10.72
N GLN A 721 -21.26 8.58 -11.89
CA GLN A 721 -21.21 7.69 -13.05
C GLN A 721 -19.92 7.93 -13.83
N ILE A 722 -19.03 6.95 -13.84
CA ILE A 722 -17.71 7.08 -14.47
C ILE A 722 -17.73 6.57 -15.92
N GLN A 723 -17.35 7.43 -16.85
CA GLN A 723 -17.12 7.08 -18.26
C GLN A 723 -15.61 7.12 -18.53
N HIS A 724 -14.98 5.98 -18.81
CA HIS A 724 -13.55 5.92 -19.08
C HIS A 724 -13.25 6.26 -20.54
N VAL A 725 -12.29 7.16 -20.77
CA VAL A 725 -11.80 7.52 -22.10
C VAL A 725 -10.29 7.27 -22.18
N SER A 726 -9.85 6.70 -23.30
CA SER A 726 -8.44 6.42 -23.58
C SER A 726 -7.92 7.29 -24.73
N LEU A 727 -6.59 7.43 -24.87
CA LEU A 727 -6.00 8.18 -25.99
C LEU A 727 -6.33 7.60 -27.37
N ARG A 728 -6.67 6.30 -27.45
CA ARG A 728 -6.98 5.62 -28.71
C ARG A 728 -8.43 5.82 -29.13
N GLU A 729 -9.33 5.85 -28.15
CA GLU A 729 -10.75 6.10 -28.31
C GLU A 729 -11.05 7.46 -27.69
N SER A 730 -10.58 8.51 -28.36
CA SER A 730 -10.52 9.87 -27.81
C SER A 730 -11.83 10.65 -27.88
N GLN A 731 -12.93 9.97 -28.20
CA GLN A 731 -14.25 10.59 -28.30
C GLN A 731 -14.84 10.72 -26.90
N PHE A 732 -15.15 11.94 -26.50
CA PHE A 732 -15.89 12.20 -25.26
C PHE A 732 -17.38 11.97 -25.51
N PRO A 733 -18.09 11.35 -24.55
CA PRO A 733 -19.55 11.35 -24.55
C PRO A 733 -20.07 12.80 -24.56
N ASP A 734 -21.15 13.06 -25.31
CA ASP A 734 -21.74 14.41 -25.41
C ASP A 734 -22.34 14.90 -24.07
N ASP A 735 -22.53 13.96 -23.16
CA ASP A 735 -23.38 14.04 -22.00
C ASP A 735 -22.60 14.20 -20.67
N SER A 736 -21.28 14.36 -20.76
CA SER A 736 -20.36 14.56 -19.63
C SER A 736 -20.58 15.90 -18.92
N ASP A 737 -20.69 15.87 -17.59
CA ASP A 737 -20.86 17.08 -16.78
C ASP A 737 -19.49 17.73 -16.45
N ALA A 738 -18.43 16.92 -16.33
CA ALA A 738 -17.05 17.37 -16.14
C ALA A 738 -16.06 16.31 -16.64
N ILE A 739 -14.81 16.74 -16.79
CA ILE A 739 -13.68 15.89 -17.17
C ILE A 739 -12.66 15.82 -16.04
N LEU A 740 -12.20 14.60 -15.74
CA LEU A 740 -11.03 14.34 -14.90
C LEU A 740 -9.94 13.67 -15.74
N TRP A 741 -8.82 14.33 -15.95
CA TRP A 741 -7.73 13.81 -16.76
C TRP A 741 -6.47 13.55 -15.95
N PHE A 742 -6.11 12.28 -15.83
CA PHE A 742 -4.85 11.83 -15.25
C PHE A 742 -3.75 11.71 -16.31
N GLN A 743 -2.70 12.53 -16.15
CA GLN A 743 -1.47 12.54 -16.93
C GLN A 743 -1.69 12.65 -18.46
N PRO A 744 -1.72 13.88 -19.01
CA PRO A 744 -1.78 14.14 -20.46
C PRO A 744 -0.53 13.66 -21.21
N ARG A 745 -0.47 12.40 -21.63
CA ARG A 745 0.71 11.84 -22.35
C ARG A 745 0.74 12.28 -23.83
N ARG A 746 1.88 12.05 -24.50
CA ARG A 746 2.10 12.34 -25.92
C ARG A 746 0.97 11.83 -26.83
N ASP A 747 0.70 12.59 -27.89
CA ASP A 747 -0.36 12.35 -28.88
C ASP A 747 -1.77 12.57 -28.32
N ALA A 748 -1.89 13.41 -27.28
CA ALA A 748 -3.17 13.78 -26.69
C ALA A 748 -3.89 14.93 -27.40
N THR A 749 -3.48 15.27 -28.62
CA THR A 749 -4.12 16.32 -29.43
C THR A 749 -5.66 16.17 -29.49
N PRO A 750 -6.23 14.99 -29.81
CA PRO A 750 -7.69 14.85 -29.89
C PRO A 750 -8.39 15.07 -28.54
N ILE A 751 -7.77 14.58 -27.45
CA ILE A 751 -8.27 14.80 -26.09
C ILE A 751 -8.17 16.28 -25.70
N THR A 752 -7.10 16.97 -26.10
CA THR A 752 -6.89 18.39 -25.79
C THR A 752 -7.91 19.25 -26.53
N GLU A 753 -8.22 18.94 -27.79
CA GLU A 753 -9.31 19.57 -28.54
C GLU A 753 -10.67 19.33 -27.88
N ALA A 754 -10.95 18.09 -27.48
CA ALA A 754 -12.20 17.74 -26.79
C ALA A 754 -12.33 18.44 -25.43
N LEU A 755 -11.25 18.50 -24.64
CA LEU A 755 -11.17 19.25 -23.38
C LEU A 755 -11.42 20.73 -23.61
N SER A 756 -10.79 21.34 -24.62
CA SER A 756 -10.96 22.77 -24.90
C SER A 756 -12.40 23.12 -25.29
N ARG A 757 -13.07 22.25 -26.07
CA ARG A 757 -14.49 22.42 -26.43
C ARG A 757 -15.39 22.27 -25.20
N HIS A 758 -15.08 21.34 -24.32
CA HIS A 758 -15.79 21.15 -23.07
C HIS A 758 -15.69 22.38 -22.16
N LEU A 759 -14.47 22.90 -21.95
CA LEU A 759 -14.24 24.14 -21.19
C LEU A 759 -14.92 25.35 -21.86
N ALA A 760 -14.81 25.50 -23.18
CA ALA A 760 -15.46 26.60 -23.91
C ALA A 760 -16.99 26.58 -23.82
N SER A 761 -17.58 25.39 -23.60
CA SER A 761 -19.02 25.18 -23.37
C SER A 761 -19.51 25.52 -21.96
N GLY A 762 -18.62 25.99 -21.07
CA GLY A 762 -18.95 26.34 -19.70
C GLY A 762 -18.85 25.19 -18.70
N ARG A 763 -18.35 24.01 -19.11
CA ARG A 763 -18.25 22.83 -18.24
C ARG A 763 -16.85 22.66 -17.65
N PRO A 764 -16.73 22.32 -16.36
CA PRO A 764 -15.45 22.35 -15.67
C PRO A 764 -14.59 21.11 -15.93
N ALA A 765 -13.29 21.24 -15.68
CA ALA A 765 -12.36 20.12 -15.77
C ALA A 765 -11.29 20.12 -14.69
N ILE A 766 -10.76 18.93 -14.40
CA ILE A 766 -9.67 18.69 -13.47
C ILE A 766 -8.57 17.97 -14.25
N VAL A 767 -7.34 18.48 -14.18
CA VAL A 767 -6.20 17.84 -14.82
C VAL A 767 -5.06 17.69 -13.82
N ALA A 768 -4.60 16.45 -13.63
CA ALA A 768 -3.40 16.14 -12.87
C ALA A 768 -2.25 15.80 -13.83
N LEU A 769 -1.12 16.49 -13.71
CA LEU A 769 -0.05 16.43 -14.69
C LEU A 769 1.33 16.69 -14.09
N GLN A 770 2.33 15.96 -14.59
CA GLN A 770 3.74 16.17 -14.27
C GLN A 770 4.65 15.82 -15.47
N HIS A 771 5.85 16.37 -15.48
CA HIS A 771 6.83 16.17 -16.55
C HIS A 771 7.69 14.93 -16.36
N PHE A 772 7.93 14.52 -15.11
CA PHE A 772 8.92 13.49 -14.80
C PHE A 772 8.40 12.42 -13.84
N ASN A 773 8.91 11.21 -14.02
CA ASN A 773 8.98 10.17 -12.99
C ASN A 773 10.46 9.88 -12.76
N ILE A 774 10.94 9.82 -11.52
CA ILE A 774 12.38 9.68 -11.26
C ILE A 774 12.73 8.24 -10.91
N GLN A 775 13.49 7.59 -11.78
CA GLN A 775 14.00 6.24 -11.57
C GLN A 775 15.35 6.25 -10.87
N GLN A 776 15.58 5.25 -10.02
CA GLN A 776 16.83 5.08 -9.30
C GLN A 776 17.59 3.87 -9.83
N ARG A 777 18.86 4.07 -10.17
CA ARG A 777 19.72 3.01 -10.69
C ARG A 777 21.08 3.02 -9.99
N GLN A 778 21.66 1.84 -9.81
CA GLN A 778 23.02 1.65 -9.30
C GLN A 778 23.81 0.79 -10.30
N TYR A 779 25.02 1.23 -10.65
CA TYR A 779 25.87 0.54 -11.63
C TYR A 779 27.20 0.10 -11.01
N ARG A 780 27.57 -1.16 -11.23
CA ARG A 780 28.84 -1.71 -10.74
C ARG A 780 30.07 -0.93 -11.23
N GLY A 781 30.08 -0.51 -12.50
CA GLY A 781 31.21 0.22 -13.10
C GLY A 781 31.48 1.60 -12.47
N ALA A 782 30.50 2.16 -11.76
CA ALA A 782 30.59 3.45 -11.06
C ALA A 782 30.58 3.29 -9.53
N GLY A 783 31.03 2.14 -9.00
CA GLY A 783 31.06 1.92 -7.55
C GLY A 783 29.68 1.75 -6.91
N PHE A 784 28.64 1.45 -7.69
CA PHE A 784 27.23 1.46 -7.27
C PHE A 784 26.73 2.81 -6.74
N ALA A 785 27.35 3.93 -7.16
CA ALA A 785 26.77 5.25 -6.96
C ALA A 785 25.32 5.26 -7.51
N THR A 786 24.39 5.74 -6.68
CA THR A 786 23.00 5.89 -7.11
C THR A 786 22.93 7.05 -8.09
N VAL A 787 22.41 6.77 -9.29
CA VAL A 787 22.06 7.78 -10.26
C VAL A 787 20.54 7.89 -10.33
N HIS A 788 20.06 9.12 -10.50
CA HIS A 788 18.66 9.43 -10.58
C HIS A 788 18.33 9.88 -11.99
N TRP A 789 17.36 9.23 -12.62
CA TRP A 789 16.95 9.54 -13.98
C TRP A 789 15.55 10.11 -14.03
N PRO A 790 15.40 11.41 -14.33
CA PRO A 790 14.12 12.00 -14.67
C PRO A 790 13.61 11.41 -15.98
N GLN A 791 12.76 10.39 -15.88
CA GLN A 791 12.09 9.77 -17.02
C GLN A 791 10.96 10.70 -17.50
N PRO A 792 11.05 11.27 -18.71
CA PRO A 792 10.03 12.17 -19.23
C PRO A 792 8.69 11.44 -19.38
N GLN A 793 7.62 12.05 -18.89
CA GLN A 793 6.24 11.56 -19.09
C GLN A 793 5.62 12.07 -20.40
N PHE A 794 6.35 12.91 -21.15
CA PHE A 794 5.91 13.57 -22.38
C PHE A 794 4.52 14.19 -22.21
N GLN A 795 4.42 15.09 -21.23
CA GLN A 795 3.20 15.87 -21.02
C GLN A 795 2.90 16.67 -22.30
N ASP A 796 1.69 16.57 -22.83
CA ASP A 796 1.31 17.18 -24.13
C ASP A 796 0.33 18.36 -23.99
N LEU A 797 -0.17 18.62 -22.77
CA LEU A 797 -1.11 19.71 -22.48
C LEU A 797 -0.43 21.09 -22.36
N SER A 798 0.91 21.16 -22.26
CA SER A 798 1.66 22.43 -22.08
C SER A 798 1.30 23.44 -23.17
N ARG A 799 1.13 22.97 -24.42
CA ARG A 799 0.76 23.80 -25.56
C ARG A 799 -0.59 24.51 -25.38
N TYR A 800 -1.54 23.90 -24.68
CA TYR A 800 -2.82 24.54 -24.37
C TYR A 800 -2.71 25.47 -23.16
N LEU A 801 -1.95 25.07 -22.13
CA LEU A 801 -1.73 25.92 -20.94
C LEU A 801 -1.05 27.25 -21.30
N GLU A 802 -0.05 27.20 -22.19
CA GLU A 802 0.65 28.39 -22.68
C GLU A 802 -0.31 29.37 -23.38
N LEU A 803 -1.30 28.88 -24.15
CA LEU A 803 -2.32 29.71 -24.79
C LEU A 803 -3.20 30.47 -23.79
N ILE A 804 -3.38 29.91 -22.59
CA ILE A 804 -4.19 30.53 -21.52
C ILE A 804 -3.31 31.23 -20.46
N GLY A 805 -2.03 31.46 -20.76
CA GLY A 805 -1.11 32.21 -19.90
C GLY A 805 -0.57 31.46 -18.70
N VAL A 806 -0.69 30.12 -18.68
CA VAL A 806 -0.15 29.27 -17.61
C VAL A 806 0.99 28.43 -18.17
N SER A 807 2.17 28.51 -17.56
CA SER A 807 3.28 27.63 -17.91
C SER A 807 3.48 26.56 -16.83
N GLN A 808 3.90 25.37 -17.25
CA GLN A 808 4.38 24.35 -16.33
C GLN A 808 5.86 24.09 -16.65
N PRO A 809 6.81 24.72 -15.94
CA PRO A 809 8.23 24.58 -16.22
C PRO A 809 8.68 23.12 -16.24
N ARG A 810 9.45 22.76 -17.27
CA ARG A 810 9.98 21.41 -17.46
C ARG A 810 11.28 21.22 -16.68
N GLU A 811 11.17 21.22 -15.38
CA GLU A 811 12.29 21.10 -14.43
C GLU A 811 11.99 20.05 -13.34
N VAL A 812 13.03 19.62 -12.63
CA VAL A 812 12.86 18.80 -11.42
C VAL A 812 12.69 19.72 -10.23
N LEU A 813 11.48 19.77 -9.69
CA LEU A 813 11.16 20.57 -8.51
C LEU A 813 11.60 19.84 -7.24
N MET A 814 12.15 20.61 -6.30
CA MET A 814 12.67 20.12 -5.04
C MET A 814 12.25 21.04 -3.89
N ASP A 815 12.08 20.46 -2.70
CA ASP A 815 11.69 21.20 -1.50
C ASP A 815 12.38 20.61 -0.26
N ARG A 816 12.75 21.46 0.70
CA ARG A 816 13.21 21.02 2.03
C ARG A 816 12.10 20.31 2.81
N SER A 817 10.83 20.59 2.51
CA SER A 817 9.69 19.86 3.03
C SER A 817 9.45 18.58 2.23
N GLN A 818 10.06 17.49 2.67
CA GLN A 818 10.04 16.19 1.98
C GLN A 818 9.53 15.05 2.88
N HIS A 819 9.21 13.89 2.29
CA HIS A 819 8.85 12.68 3.02
C HIS A 819 9.53 11.43 2.46
N ALA A 820 9.72 10.41 3.32
CA ALA A 820 10.26 9.13 2.88
C ALA A 820 9.22 8.31 2.11
N LEU A 821 9.65 7.70 1.00
CA LEU A 821 8.89 6.75 0.23
C LEU A 821 9.73 5.50 -0.07
N GLN A 822 9.10 4.34 -0.04
CA GLN A 822 9.76 3.10 -0.47
C GLN A 822 9.68 3.00 -2.00
N LEU A 823 10.83 3.01 -2.67
CA LEU A 823 10.94 2.96 -4.12
C LEU A 823 11.77 1.75 -4.57
N ALA A 824 11.42 1.18 -5.72
CA ALA A 824 12.20 0.12 -6.34
C ALA A 824 13.45 0.74 -7.01
N THR A 825 14.63 0.37 -6.53
CA THR A 825 15.93 0.78 -7.09
C THR A 825 16.48 -0.34 -7.96
N GLN A 826 16.80 -0.05 -9.22
CA GLN A 826 17.46 -1.01 -10.09
C GLN A 826 18.94 -1.13 -9.73
N VAL A 827 19.40 -2.30 -9.32
CA VAL A 827 20.80 -2.57 -8.99
C VAL A 827 21.41 -3.50 -10.04
N ASN A 828 22.36 -2.99 -10.81
CA ASN A 828 23.01 -3.74 -11.88
C ASN A 828 24.30 -4.40 -11.34
N ARG A 829 24.15 -5.44 -10.50
CA ARG A 829 25.27 -6.24 -9.95
C ARG A 829 25.85 -7.21 -10.98
N SER A 830 24.97 -7.77 -11.82
CA SER A 830 25.27 -8.78 -12.84
C SER A 830 24.65 -8.39 -14.20
N ALA A 831 24.72 -9.30 -15.19
CA ALA A 831 24.02 -9.11 -16.47
C ALA A 831 22.48 -9.18 -16.33
N VAL A 832 22.00 -9.67 -15.19
CA VAL A 832 20.58 -9.68 -14.82
C VAL A 832 20.26 -8.44 -13.99
N ARG A 833 19.10 -7.84 -14.24
CA ARG A 833 18.62 -6.69 -13.48
C ARG A 833 18.01 -7.16 -12.17
N GLU A 834 18.49 -6.59 -11.09
CA GLU A 834 17.93 -6.79 -9.76
C GLU A 834 17.21 -5.50 -9.35
N TYR A 835 16.09 -5.62 -8.63
CA TYR A 835 15.38 -4.48 -8.07
C TYR A 835 15.29 -4.64 -6.56
N ASP A 836 15.85 -3.68 -5.84
CA ASP A 836 15.84 -3.64 -4.39
C ASP A 836 14.86 -2.57 -3.93
N ALA A 837 13.96 -2.90 -3.01
CA ALA A 837 13.08 -1.91 -2.39
C ALA A 837 13.88 -1.09 -1.36
N GLN A 838 14.07 0.21 -1.62
CA GLN A 838 14.86 1.10 -0.77
C GLN A 838 13.97 2.22 -0.19
N GLN A 839 14.27 2.64 1.04
CA GLN A 839 13.61 3.80 1.65
C GLN A 839 14.35 5.07 1.22
N VAL A 840 13.63 5.97 0.56
CA VAL A 840 14.18 7.14 -0.11
C VAL A 840 13.49 8.38 0.43
N ALA A 841 14.25 9.36 0.86
CA ALA A 841 13.74 10.66 1.27
C ALA A 841 14.53 11.73 0.54
N LEU A 842 14.17 11.94 -0.73
CA LEU A 842 14.80 12.91 -1.62
C LEU A 842 13.91 14.14 -1.76
N PRO A 843 14.49 15.31 -2.05
CA PRO A 843 13.76 16.59 -2.00
C PRO A 843 12.71 16.75 -3.10
N PHE A 844 12.71 15.88 -4.12
CA PHE A 844 11.65 15.78 -5.12
C PHE A 844 10.43 14.95 -4.68
N LEU A 845 10.38 14.51 -3.41
CA LEU A 845 9.22 13.87 -2.77
C LEU A 845 8.56 14.88 -1.83
N LEU A 846 7.89 15.88 -2.41
CA LEU A 846 7.47 17.09 -1.71
C LEU A 846 6.28 16.81 -0.80
N ARG A 847 6.44 17.08 0.49
CA ARG A 847 5.35 17.04 1.46
C ARG A 847 4.80 18.45 1.65
N THR A 848 3.50 18.61 1.48
CA THR A 848 2.79 19.84 1.85
C THR A 848 2.00 19.62 3.13
N VAL A 849 2.00 20.61 3.99
CA VAL A 849 1.26 20.67 5.26
C VAL A 849 0.27 21.83 5.23
N THR A 850 -0.65 21.89 6.20
CA THR A 850 -1.78 22.84 6.22
C THR A 850 -1.39 24.31 6.06
N HIS A 851 -0.20 24.76 6.49
CA HIS A 851 0.22 26.16 6.30
C HIS A 851 0.52 26.52 4.83
N GLN A 852 0.78 25.53 3.99
CA GLN A 852 0.99 25.71 2.54
C GLN A 852 -0.31 25.55 1.76
N HIS A 853 -1.44 25.42 2.45
CA HIS A 853 -2.76 25.27 1.87
C HIS A 853 -3.53 26.57 2.05
N GLN A 854 -4.30 26.97 1.04
CA GLN A 854 -5.09 28.19 1.12
C GLN A 854 -6.17 28.03 2.18
N VAL A 855 -6.13 28.88 3.20
CA VAL A 855 -6.94 28.71 4.42
C VAL A 855 -8.38 29.18 4.22
N ASP A 856 -8.64 30.05 3.25
CA ASP A 856 -9.97 30.61 3.00
C ASP A 856 -10.80 29.85 1.97
N ASP A 857 -10.17 28.94 1.22
CA ASP A 857 -10.85 28.14 0.20
C ASP A 857 -11.30 26.79 0.76
N GLU A 858 -12.57 26.42 0.57
CA GLU A 858 -13.10 25.16 1.12
C GLU A 858 -12.45 23.91 0.53
N LEU A 859 -11.88 23.97 -0.67
CA LEU A 859 -11.17 22.84 -1.29
C LEU A 859 -9.93 22.46 -0.48
N SER A 860 -9.20 23.45 0.05
CA SER A 860 -7.89 23.27 0.71
C SER A 860 -7.89 23.52 2.23
N ARG A 861 -8.80 24.33 2.77
CA ARG A 861 -8.85 24.76 4.20
C ARG A 861 -8.77 23.61 5.20
N ARG A 862 -9.44 22.49 4.92
CA ARG A 862 -9.53 21.33 5.82
C ARG A 862 -8.70 20.15 5.33
N LEU A 863 -7.84 20.34 4.34
CA LEU A 863 -7.07 19.25 3.76
C LEU A 863 -5.97 18.79 4.74
N GLY A 864 -5.77 17.47 4.83
CA GLY A 864 -4.62 16.89 5.52
C GLY A 864 -3.35 17.02 4.69
N ASP A 865 -2.24 16.49 5.18
CA ASP A 865 -0.97 16.54 4.45
C ASP A 865 -1.08 15.89 3.06
N LEU A 866 -0.35 16.41 2.07
CA LEU A 866 -0.24 15.81 0.74
C LEU A 866 1.21 15.49 0.42
N LEU A 867 1.43 14.44 -0.36
CA LEU A 867 2.73 14.07 -0.93
C LEU A 867 2.70 14.19 -2.45
N PHE A 868 3.35 15.22 -2.98
CA PHE A 868 3.56 15.40 -4.42
C PHE A 868 4.80 14.60 -4.84
N ILE A 869 4.55 13.42 -5.42
CA ILE A 869 5.59 12.49 -5.85
C ILE A 869 6.12 12.94 -7.22
N TRP A 870 7.36 13.44 -7.24
CA TRP A 870 7.97 14.07 -8.43
C TRP A 870 7.09 15.19 -9.00
N GLY A 871 6.54 16.01 -8.10
CA GLY A 871 5.61 17.08 -8.47
C GLY A 871 6.26 18.16 -9.33
N ASN A 872 5.44 18.90 -10.06
CA ASN A 872 5.82 20.06 -10.85
C ASN A 872 5.05 21.30 -10.38
N ARG A 873 5.71 22.46 -10.38
CA ARG A 873 5.06 23.74 -10.10
C ARG A 873 4.42 24.32 -11.36
N PHE A 874 3.52 25.28 -11.15
CA PHE A 874 3.00 26.13 -12.22
C PHE A 874 3.56 27.55 -12.12
N ASP A 875 3.75 28.18 -13.26
CA ASP A 875 4.17 29.57 -13.40
C ASP A 875 3.02 30.40 -13.99
N LEU A 876 2.69 31.49 -13.29
CA LEU A 876 1.58 32.38 -13.56
C LEU A 876 2.02 33.75 -14.10
N THR A 877 3.31 33.96 -14.38
CA THR A 877 3.84 35.27 -14.82
C THR A 877 3.14 35.84 -16.05
N GLN A 878 2.64 34.99 -16.95
CA GLN A 878 1.99 35.39 -18.20
C GLN A 878 0.45 35.51 -18.09
N ILE A 879 -0.14 35.09 -16.97
CA ILE A 879 -1.60 35.01 -16.84
C ILE A 879 -2.28 36.39 -16.85
N GLY A 880 -1.57 37.45 -16.47
CA GLY A 880 -2.09 38.83 -16.48
C GLY A 880 -2.52 39.33 -17.88
N SER A 881 -2.16 38.61 -18.94
CA SER A 881 -2.60 38.87 -20.32
C SER A 881 -3.87 38.09 -20.72
N ALA A 882 -4.27 37.09 -19.92
CA ALA A 882 -5.45 36.26 -20.13
C ALA A 882 -6.64 36.76 -19.30
N SER A 883 -7.87 36.58 -19.79
CA SER A 883 -9.11 36.92 -19.06
C SER A 883 -9.46 35.90 -17.96
N LEU A 884 -8.47 35.28 -17.32
CA LEU A 884 -8.64 34.21 -16.35
C LEU A 884 -8.15 34.64 -14.97
N GLN A 885 -8.94 34.35 -13.95
CA GLN A 885 -8.53 34.47 -12.54
C GLN A 885 -7.85 33.16 -12.11
N ALA A 886 -6.71 33.25 -11.44
CA ALA A 886 -6.02 32.10 -10.85
C ALA A 886 -5.98 32.18 -9.33
N ASP A 887 -6.57 31.18 -8.68
CA ASP A 887 -6.47 30.97 -7.24
C ASP A 887 -5.44 29.86 -6.97
N THR A 888 -4.41 30.14 -6.17
CA THR A 888 -3.44 29.12 -5.75
C THR A 888 -3.92 28.46 -4.46
N LEU A 889 -4.15 27.14 -4.50
CA LEU A 889 -4.76 26.38 -3.39
C LEU A 889 -3.73 25.63 -2.54
N VAL A 890 -2.64 25.17 -3.16
CA VAL A 890 -1.55 24.46 -2.47
C VAL A 890 -0.23 24.95 -3.04
N THR A 891 0.74 25.21 -2.16
CA THR A 891 2.06 25.70 -2.52
C THR A 891 3.20 24.80 -2.00
N THR A 892 4.40 25.04 -2.53
CA THR A 892 5.64 24.55 -1.91
C THR A 892 5.97 25.32 -0.63
N SER A 893 7.02 24.93 0.07
CA SER A 893 7.59 25.78 1.12
C SER A 893 8.34 26.96 0.50
N GLU A 894 8.72 27.93 1.32
CA GLU A 894 9.61 29.03 0.92
C GLU A 894 11.05 28.56 0.61
N ARG A 895 11.36 27.29 0.88
CA ARG A 895 12.67 26.66 0.67
C ARG A 895 12.62 25.63 -0.45
N ALA A 896 11.89 25.94 -1.52
CA ALA A 896 11.86 25.17 -2.74
C ALA A 896 12.92 25.66 -3.73
N TRP A 897 13.46 24.75 -4.52
CA TRP A 897 14.36 25.06 -5.65
C TRP A 897 14.04 24.14 -6.82
N ALA A 898 14.61 24.42 -7.98
CA ALA A 898 14.43 23.58 -9.15
C ALA A 898 15.73 23.36 -9.91
N PHE A 899 15.77 22.26 -10.66
CA PHE A 899 16.90 21.91 -11.51
C PHE A 899 16.43 21.73 -12.97
N ASP A 900 16.98 22.54 -13.88
CA ASP A 900 16.73 22.46 -15.33
C ASP A 900 17.41 21.23 -15.94
N TRP A 901 16.69 20.10 -15.93
CA TRP A 901 17.20 18.85 -16.45
C TRP A 901 17.03 18.76 -17.98
N ARG A 902 18.16 18.69 -18.71
CA ARG A 902 18.18 18.60 -20.19
C ARG A 902 18.54 17.22 -20.74
N GLY A 903 18.77 16.24 -19.88
CA GLY A 903 19.18 14.87 -20.27
C GLY A 903 20.21 14.28 -19.32
N GLY A 904 20.38 12.96 -19.39
CA GLY A 904 21.34 12.23 -18.53
C GLY A 904 20.85 12.02 -17.09
N TRP A 905 21.77 11.77 -16.16
CA TRP A 905 21.45 11.59 -14.75
C TRP A 905 21.41 12.95 -14.02
N LEU A 906 20.61 13.06 -12.96
CA LEU A 906 20.71 14.19 -12.05
C LEU A 906 22.08 14.17 -11.36
N PRO A 907 22.82 15.28 -11.39
CA PRO A 907 24.10 15.38 -10.70
C PRO A 907 23.86 15.53 -9.18
N PRO A 908 24.79 15.08 -8.31
CA PRO A 908 24.63 15.18 -6.85
C PRO A 908 24.32 16.60 -6.36
N GLU A 909 24.90 17.61 -7.02
CA GLU A 909 24.73 19.02 -6.71
C GLU A 909 23.28 19.49 -6.90
N ALA A 910 22.47 18.79 -7.70
CA ALA A 910 21.06 19.14 -7.89
C ALA A 910 20.24 19.00 -6.60
N PHE A 911 20.66 18.14 -5.66
CA PHE A 911 19.95 17.87 -4.41
C PHE A 911 20.25 18.88 -3.31
N GLU A 912 21.19 19.80 -3.53
CA GLU A 912 21.44 20.93 -2.64
C GLU A 912 21.06 22.23 -3.35
N PRO A 913 20.31 23.13 -2.69
CA PRO A 913 19.91 24.39 -3.30
C PRO A 913 21.12 25.33 -3.44
N VAL A 914 21.40 25.80 -4.66
CA VAL A 914 22.26 26.97 -4.89
C VAL A 914 21.52 28.25 -4.52
N GLU A 915 20.26 28.34 -4.95
CA GLU A 915 19.34 29.44 -4.66
C GLU A 915 17.92 28.87 -4.52
N PHE A 916 17.12 29.47 -3.64
CA PHE A 916 15.70 29.14 -3.51
C PHE A 916 14.87 29.92 -4.52
N LEU A 917 13.79 29.31 -5.01
CA LEU A 917 12.81 29.99 -5.85
C LEU A 917 12.16 31.15 -5.06
N PRO A 918 11.79 32.25 -5.73
CA PRO A 918 11.24 33.42 -5.07
C PRO A 918 9.86 33.10 -4.49
N GLY A 919 9.79 33.00 -3.16
CA GLY A 919 8.55 32.70 -2.44
C GLY A 919 8.01 31.29 -2.69
N GLN A 920 6.81 31.05 -2.18
CA GLN A 920 6.13 29.76 -2.31
C GLN A 920 5.63 29.56 -3.75
N GLN A 921 5.85 28.36 -4.30
CA GLN A 921 5.50 28.06 -5.69
C GLN A 921 4.17 27.31 -5.77
N PRO A 922 3.30 27.62 -6.75
CA PRO A 922 2.01 26.93 -6.89
C PRO A 922 2.14 25.46 -7.30
N LEU A 923 1.48 24.56 -6.55
CA LEU A 923 1.37 23.12 -6.84
C LEU A 923 -0.06 22.72 -7.26
N VAL A 924 -1.07 23.42 -6.75
CA VAL A 924 -2.48 23.27 -7.15
C VAL A 924 -3.06 24.63 -7.46
N LEU A 925 -3.65 24.76 -8.66
CA LEU A 925 -4.23 25.99 -9.17
C LEU A 925 -5.68 25.77 -9.59
N ARG A 926 -6.56 26.72 -9.27
CA ARG A 926 -7.90 26.82 -9.83
C ARG A 926 -7.97 28.04 -10.75
N LEU A 927 -8.22 27.81 -12.03
CA LEU A 927 -8.40 28.85 -13.04
C LEU A 927 -9.90 29.06 -13.28
N ARG A 928 -10.38 30.30 -13.25
CA ARG A 928 -11.79 30.66 -13.48
C ARG A 928 -11.91 31.70 -14.58
N GLY A 929 -12.90 31.52 -15.45
CA GLY A 929 -13.21 32.45 -16.54
C GLY A 929 -13.52 31.74 -17.85
N ARG A 930 -13.26 32.42 -18.97
CA ARG A 930 -13.57 31.93 -20.32
C ARG A 930 -12.38 31.26 -20.97
N PHE A 931 -12.54 30.00 -21.36
CA PHE A 931 -11.48 29.19 -21.95
C PHE A 931 -11.62 29.10 -23.46
N PRO A 932 -10.56 29.34 -24.24
CA PRO A 932 -10.64 29.23 -25.70
C PRO A 932 -10.83 27.77 -26.12
N ALA A 933 -11.78 27.53 -27.03
CA ALA A 933 -11.79 26.30 -27.82
C ALA A 933 -10.58 26.33 -28.77
N ILE A 934 -10.05 25.17 -29.13
CA ILE A 934 -8.96 25.06 -30.10
C ILE A 934 -9.28 24.01 -31.18
N GLN A 935 -8.65 24.20 -32.34
CA GLN A 935 -8.59 23.20 -33.41
C GLN A 935 -7.14 22.94 -33.80
N ALA A 936 -6.77 21.67 -33.92
CA ALA A 936 -5.45 21.24 -34.32
C ALA A 936 -5.34 21.27 -35.84
N VAL A 937 -4.55 22.21 -36.33
CA VAL A 937 -4.24 22.35 -37.75
C VAL A 937 -2.82 21.86 -37.99
N ARG A 938 -2.58 21.20 -39.12
CA ARG A 938 -1.23 20.85 -39.57
C ARG A 938 -0.69 21.99 -40.41
N ASP A 939 0.50 22.47 -40.09
CA ASP A 939 1.21 23.42 -40.95
C ASP A 939 1.74 22.72 -42.22
N SER A 940 2.30 23.51 -43.12
CA SER A 940 2.92 23.03 -44.37
C SER A 940 4.14 22.13 -44.15
N ALA A 941 4.72 22.12 -42.94
CA ALA A 941 5.83 21.25 -42.54
C ALA A 941 5.36 19.98 -41.80
N GLY A 942 4.04 19.80 -41.62
CA GLY A 942 3.43 18.66 -40.95
C GLY A 942 3.36 18.75 -39.42
N HIS A 943 3.77 19.86 -38.81
CA HIS A 943 3.64 20.10 -37.36
C HIS A 943 2.20 20.49 -37.00
N ARG A 944 1.72 19.93 -35.90
CA ARG A 944 0.38 20.25 -35.37
C ARG A 944 0.46 21.48 -34.45
N HIS A 945 -0.22 22.55 -34.84
CA HIS A 945 -0.41 23.75 -34.03
C HIS A 945 -1.88 23.91 -33.68
N PHE A 946 -2.15 24.61 -32.58
CA PHE A 946 -3.51 24.93 -32.16
C PHE A 946 -3.90 26.29 -32.70
N THR A 947 -5.04 26.34 -33.36
CA THR A 947 -5.68 27.59 -33.81
C THR A 947 -6.89 27.86 -32.93
N PRO A 948 -7.22 29.13 -32.65
CA PRO A 948 -8.41 29.48 -31.89
C PRO A 948 -9.67 28.96 -32.58
N GLY A 949 -10.47 28.21 -31.82
CA GLY A 949 -11.81 27.80 -32.21
C GLY A 949 -12.87 28.88 -31.91
N PRO A 950 -14.16 28.55 -31.95
CA PRO A 950 -15.23 29.49 -31.64
C PRO A 950 -15.07 30.07 -30.22
N PRO A 951 -15.43 31.36 -30.02
CA PRO A 951 -15.28 32.02 -28.73
C PRO A 951 -16.13 31.35 -27.65
N SER A 952 -15.59 31.26 -26.43
CA SER A 952 -16.30 30.73 -25.28
C SER A 952 -17.51 31.57 -24.92
N GLN A 953 -18.63 30.90 -24.65
CA GLN A 953 -19.91 31.53 -24.38
C GLN A 953 -20.26 31.59 -22.89
N ALA A 954 -19.53 30.86 -22.04
CA ALA A 954 -19.83 30.74 -20.62
C ALA A 954 -18.54 30.63 -19.79
N ASP A 955 -18.56 31.25 -18.61
CA ASP A 955 -17.48 31.14 -17.65
C ASP A 955 -17.49 29.75 -17.02
N THR A 956 -16.31 29.18 -16.78
CA THR A 956 -16.16 27.89 -16.10
C THR A 956 -14.85 27.83 -15.33
N GLN A 957 -14.49 26.64 -14.84
CA GLN A 957 -13.27 26.43 -14.08
C GLN A 957 -12.43 25.24 -14.55
N LEU A 958 -11.11 25.40 -14.43
CA LEU A 958 -10.10 24.37 -14.67
C LEU A 958 -9.22 24.24 -13.43
N LEU A 959 -9.25 23.08 -12.77
CA LEU A 959 -8.35 22.76 -11.67
C LEU A 959 -7.11 22.02 -12.21
N LEU A 960 -5.92 22.53 -11.90
CA LEU A 960 -4.63 21.94 -12.28
C LEU A 960 -3.92 21.43 -11.03
N ILE A 961 -3.46 20.18 -11.08
CA ILE A 961 -2.73 19.53 -9.98
C ILE A 961 -1.36 19.07 -10.48
N GLY A 962 -0.30 19.56 -9.84
CA GLY A 962 1.10 19.34 -10.23
C GLY A 962 1.65 17.95 -9.93
N SER A 963 0.83 16.95 -9.66
CA SER A 963 1.26 15.55 -9.50
C SER A 963 0.12 14.61 -9.90
N SER A 964 0.36 13.79 -10.93
CA SER A 964 -0.55 12.68 -11.26
C SER A 964 -0.22 11.42 -10.46
N GLU A 965 1.05 11.24 -10.08
CA GLU A 965 1.51 10.05 -9.37
C GLU A 965 0.82 9.87 -8.02
N MET A 966 0.49 10.96 -7.31
CA MET A 966 -0.18 10.89 -6.01
C MET A 966 -1.54 10.17 -6.04
N PHE A 967 -2.20 10.14 -7.21
CA PHE A 967 -3.50 9.48 -7.40
C PHE A 967 -3.40 8.03 -7.87
N LYS A 968 -2.20 7.51 -8.09
CA LYS A 968 -2.05 6.10 -8.45
C LYS A 968 -2.39 5.19 -7.28
N ASP A 969 -2.83 3.99 -7.62
CA ASP A 969 -3.28 2.95 -6.69
C ASP A 969 -2.37 2.73 -5.45
N PRO A 970 -1.02 2.72 -5.53
CA PRO A 970 -0.18 2.55 -4.35
C PRO A 970 -0.15 3.77 -3.40
N TYR A 971 -0.60 4.93 -3.86
CA TYR A 971 -0.39 6.22 -3.20
C TYR A 971 -1.69 6.96 -2.84
N LEU A 972 -2.80 6.70 -3.55
CA LEU A 972 -4.09 7.39 -3.33
C LEU A 972 -4.58 7.29 -1.87
N LEU A 973 -4.45 6.10 -1.27
CA LEU A 973 -4.91 5.82 0.09
C LEU A 973 -3.75 5.70 1.10
N LYS A 974 -2.55 6.20 0.75
CA LYS A 974 -1.37 6.06 1.58
C LYS A 974 -1.44 7.03 2.78
N ALA A 975 -1.68 6.48 3.97
CA ALA A 975 -1.60 7.25 5.20
C ALA A 975 -0.18 7.81 5.43
N PRO A 976 -0.04 9.03 6.02
CA PRO A 976 -1.11 9.89 6.54
C PRO A 976 -1.72 10.84 5.49
N PHE A 977 -1.42 10.69 4.20
CA PHE A 977 -1.78 11.69 3.19
C PHE A 977 -3.28 11.70 2.84
N ALA A 978 -3.77 12.88 2.48
CA ALA A 978 -5.16 13.15 2.14
C ALA A 978 -5.40 13.28 0.62
N HIS A 979 -4.73 12.43 -0.19
CA HIS A 979 -4.87 12.46 -1.66
C HIS A 979 -6.29 12.11 -2.12
N ASP A 980 -6.92 11.13 -1.45
CA ASP A 980 -8.33 10.79 -1.61
C ASP A 980 -9.25 11.99 -1.36
N GLN A 981 -9.02 12.72 -0.26
CA GLN A 981 -9.82 13.91 0.06
C GLN A 981 -9.63 15.03 -0.97
N LEU A 982 -8.41 15.28 -1.44
CA LEU A 982 -8.15 16.27 -2.49
C LEU A 982 -8.92 15.92 -3.77
N LEU A 983 -8.88 14.66 -4.18
CA LEU A 983 -9.60 14.19 -5.36
C LEU A 983 -11.12 14.36 -5.20
N LEU A 984 -11.65 13.98 -4.03
CA LEU A 984 -13.09 14.10 -3.76
C LEU A 984 -13.54 15.57 -3.71
N ASN A 985 -12.78 16.45 -3.07
CA ASN A 985 -13.05 17.89 -3.03
C ASN A 985 -13.03 18.48 -4.44
N ALA A 986 -12.01 18.15 -5.24
CA ALA A 986 -11.89 18.61 -6.62
C ALA A 986 -13.10 18.21 -7.49
N VAL A 987 -13.55 16.95 -7.38
CA VAL A 987 -14.70 16.46 -8.14
C VAL A 987 -16.01 17.06 -7.61
N ALA A 988 -16.17 17.26 -6.30
CA ALA A 988 -17.34 17.92 -5.73
C ALA A 988 -17.46 19.38 -6.20
N ASP A 989 -16.34 20.13 -6.20
CA ASP A 989 -16.26 21.49 -6.73
C ASP A 989 -16.67 21.54 -8.20
N ALA A 990 -16.10 20.66 -9.03
CA ALA A 990 -16.42 20.58 -10.46
C ALA A 990 -17.88 20.16 -10.74
N MET A 991 -18.48 19.29 -9.92
CA MET A 991 -19.80 18.70 -10.22
C MET A 991 -20.97 19.45 -9.60
N TYR A 992 -20.77 20.04 -8.44
CA TYR A 992 -21.86 20.60 -7.63
C TYR A 992 -21.59 22.04 -7.17
N GLY A 993 -20.35 22.53 -7.24
CA GLY A 993 -19.96 23.87 -6.78
C GLY A 993 -19.74 23.99 -5.26
N ASP A 994 -19.61 25.23 -4.80
CA ASP A 994 -19.08 25.61 -3.47
C ASP A 994 -19.92 25.08 -2.28
N ASP A 995 -21.26 25.05 -2.40
CA ASP A 995 -22.14 24.60 -1.30
C ASP A 995 -21.91 23.12 -0.97
N MET A 996 -21.83 22.28 -1.99
CA MET A 996 -21.59 20.85 -1.84
C MET A 996 -20.13 20.55 -1.53
N LEU A 997 -19.20 21.35 -2.06
CA LEU A 997 -17.78 21.30 -1.68
C LEU A 997 -17.61 21.51 -0.17
N THR A 998 -18.34 22.45 0.43
CA THR A 998 -18.28 22.72 1.88
C THR A 998 -18.65 21.48 2.70
N LEU A 999 -19.69 20.75 2.28
CA LEU A 999 -20.09 19.49 2.92
C LEU A 999 -19.06 18.38 2.70
N GLN A 1000 -18.49 18.28 1.50
CA GLN A 1000 -17.48 17.28 1.15
C GLN A 1000 -16.18 17.49 1.95
N ALA A 1001 -15.69 18.74 2.03
CA ALA A 1001 -14.43 19.11 2.67
C ALA A 1001 -14.46 19.01 4.19
N ARG A 1002 -15.65 18.99 4.81
CA ARG A 1002 -15.85 18.87 6.27
C ARG A 1002 -15.11 17.68 6.89
N ALA A 1003 -14.97 16.58 6.15
CA ALA A 1003 -14.31 15.36 6.61
C ALA A 1003 -12.77 15.43 6.67
N GLY A 1004 -12.14 16.39 5.99
CA GLY A 1004 -10.68 16.41 5.79
C GLY A 1004 -9.84 16.67 7.06
N GLY A 1005 -10.43 17.27 8.10
CA GLY A 1005 -9.69 17.79 9.26
C GLY A 1005 -8.97 16.77 10.14
N GLY A 1006 -9.21 15.46 9.95
CA GLY A 1006 -8.69 14.38 10.82
C GLY A 1006 -7.27 13.89 10.53
N ARG A 1007 -6.66 14.25 9.38
CA ARG A 1007 -5.35 13.71 8.92
C ARG A 1007 -4.22 14.75 8.92
N ARG A 1008 -4.15 15.60 9.94
CA ARG A 1008 -3.10 16.63 10.05
C ARG A 1008 -1.81 16.03 10.59
N GLY A 1009 -0.71 16.21 9.86
CA GLY A 1009 0.61 15.97 10.41
C GLY A 1009 0.94 17.01 11.48
N PHE A 1010 1.69 16.61 12.51
CA PHE A 1010 2.26 17.60 13.42
C PHE A 1010 3.31 18.43 12.68
N VAL A 1011 3.20 19.76 12.79
CA VAL A 1011 4.25 20.67 12.36
C VAL A 1011 5.45 20.44 13.28
N PRO A 1012 6.68 20.26 12.75
CA PRO A 1012 7.86 20.24 13.59
C PRO A 1012 7.97 21.62 14.29
N PRO A 1013 7.92 21.69 15.63
CA PRO A 1013 7.97 22.95 16.35
C PRO A 1013 9.28 23.68 16.05
N PHE A 1014 9.24 25.02 16.01
CA PHE A 1014 10.48 25.81 15.90
C PHE A 1014 11.43 25.45 17.06
N GLU A 1015 12.74 25.58 16.88
CA GLU A 1015 13.71 25.20 17.93
C GLU A 1015 13.42 25.88 19.27
N THR A 1016 12.97 27.13 19.23
CA THR A 1016 12.54 27.92 20.38
C THR A 1016 11.32 27.33 21.08
N GLU A 1017 10.30 26.90 20.33
CA GLU A 1017 9.12 26.21 20.86
C GLU A 1017 9.48 24.84 21.44
N ARG A 1018 10.38 24.09 20.78
CA ARG A 1018 10.86 22.79 21.28
C ARG A 1018 11.60 22.95 22.60
N ILE A 1019 12.45 23.96 22.74
CA ILE A 1019 13.15 24.28 23.98
C ILE A 1019 12.16 24.75 25.05
N ALA A 1020 11.19 25.61 24.71
CA ALA A 1020 10.15 26.06 25.63
C ALA A 1020 9.29 24.89 26.15
N TRP A 1021 8.89 23.97 25.28
CA TRP A 1021 8.16 22.76 25.65
C TRP A 1021 9.01 21.79 26.47
N ARG A 1022 10.29 21.61 26.15
CA ARG A 1022 11.21 20.82 26.98
C ARG A 1022 11.40 21.45 28.36
N LEU A 1023 11.61 22.76 28.44
CA LEU A 1023 11.69 23.50 29.71
C LEU A 1023 10.37 23.45 30.48
N ALA A 1024 9.23 23.49 29.81
CA ALA A 1024 7.92 23.34 30.45
C ALA A 1024 7.73 21.91 30.96
N VAL A 1025 7.85 20.88 30.12
CA VAL A 1025 7.56 19.49 30.51
C VAL A 1025 8.59 18.95 31.50
N ILE A 1026 9.88 19.21 31.26
CA ILE A 1026 10.97 18.74 32.12
C ILE A 1026 11.15 19.66 33.33
N GLY A 1027 11.01 20.97 33.16
CA GLY A 1027 11.24 21.96 34.21
C GLY A 1027 10.04 22.28 35.10
N TRP A 1028 8.79 22.01 34.68
CA TRP A 1028 7.61 22.27 35.51
C TRP A 1028 7.59 21.43 36.80
N GLY A 1029 7.90 20.14 36.71
CA GLY A 1029 7.96 19.26 37.88
C GLY A 1029 8.96 19.74 38.95
N PRO A 1030 10.25 19.90 38.59
CA PRO A 1030 11.27 20.46 39.48
C PRO A 1030 10.98 21.90 39.91
N GLY A 1031 10.42 22.74 39.03
CA GLY A 1031 10.10 24.14 39.30
C GLY A 1031 8.98 24.32 40.31
N VAL A 1032 7.89 23.54 40.20
CA VAL A 1032 6.80 23.52 41.18
C VAL A 1032 7.29 23.01 42.54
N LEU A 1033 8.17 22.02 42.54
CA LEU A 1033 8.85 21.52 43.74
C LEU A 1033 9.73 22.59 44.40
N GLY A 1034 10.53 23.32 43.60
CA GLY A 1034 11.40 24.40 44.05
C GLY A 1034 10.61 25.58 44.65
N LEU A 1035 9.56 26.04 43.95
CA LEU A 1035 8.66 27.10 44.43
C LEU A 1035 7.93 26.70 45.71
N PHE A 1036 7.51 25.44 45.83
CA PHE A 1036 6.92 24.91 47.05
C PHE A 1036 7.93 24.85 48.22
N GLY A 1037 9.19 24.51 47.93
CA GLY A 1037 10.30 24.57 48.87
C GLY A 1037 10.58 25.99 49.37
N LEU A 1038 10.66 26.95 48.45
CA LEU A 1038 10.87 28.38 48.74
C LEU A 1038 9.72 29.00 49.54
N TRP A 1039 8.48 28.70 49.18
CA TRP A 1039 7.30 29.12 49.93
C TRP A 1039 7.32 28.58 51.37
N ARG A 1040 7.76 27.34 51.55
CA ARG A 1040 7.89 26.70 52.86
C ARG A 1040 9.03 27.30 53.68
N TRP A 1041 10.15 27.63 53.06
CA TRP A 1041 11.28 28.33 53.71
C TRP A 1041 10.85 29.71 54.22
N ARG A 1042 10.17 30.51 53.37
CA ARG A 1042 9.57 31.79 53.78
C ARG A 1042 8.55 31.66 54.91
N ARG A 1043 7.76 30.58 54.94
CA ARG A 1043 6.80 30.31 56.04
C ARG A 1043 7.47 29.89 57.36
N ARG A 1044 8.66 29.30 57.31
CA ARG A 1044 9.45 28.98 58.53
C ARG A 1044 10.13 30.22 59.07
N MET A 1045 10.71 31.05 58.20
CA MET A 1045 11.31 32.35 58.55
C MET A 1045 10.32 33.35 59.17
N ARG A 1046 9.01 33.21 58.90
CA ARG A 1046 7.94 34.03 59.52
C ARG A 1046 7.37 33.44 60.83
N ARG A 1047 7.87 32.29 61.27
CA ARG A 1047 7.41 31.58 62.49
C ARG A 1047 8.53 31.41 63.52
N SER A 1048 9.78 31.57 63.12
CA SER A 1048 10.84 32.14 63.95
C SER A 1048 10.65 33.65 64.03
#